data_AF-A0A965LT16-F1
#
_entry.id   AF-A0A965LT16-F1
#
_cell.length_a   1.000
_cell.length_b   1.000
_cell.length_c   1.000
_cell.angle_alpha   90.00
_cell.angle_beta   90.00
_cell.angle_gamma   90.00
#
_symmetry.space_group_name_H-M   'P 1'
#
loop_
_entity.id
_entity.type
_entity.pdbx_description
1 polymer ?
#
loop_
_entity_poly.entity_id
_entity_poly.type
_entity_poly.pdbx_seq_one_letter_code
_entity_poly.pdbx_strand_id
1 'polypeptide(L)'
;MESNQYQPPVRKSLTYEELAARVEYATSTRMGLEAMMDLVVAQEALRAQEDREIEEWLEQMEANGSPEALRAAENFRRTQSGLSALPQVESEPVVEEVTTTTGSFSWFTQPDPEEEGVQETVVAETPVEEVIEVEEAIEEEAIEEEAIVAENVLEETIPEEQKEVQGWSLVESTPVEPVGTETEDEFEHLLSSAAAEEEMTALEELDNESNTHPEAEVDATSNTLIPSDEHRNRKPVSQLLVWLGVSATIVPVLLTWLLITFGLSANAVIADLFAGYFVAGTVIATASLAGKRSGLSTSIVSRAVFGVWGNAIPGTLVFIVRATVAALLVAFTALVINGTDSSIPNLTESVTSIGSFNLTVGLIASAIAVLLVTAIGFIRGVASRVLQIALSSAALAAILVALIGISSKNLALVTPGVSEISSKESLLGFALVVMVVTVLWAAVAPNLAKAIPMRERGLRVFGWVAIANFVIPALVAIAALSWLGPRAKQLAVIVPLDLNALLVIVMELPQYSRISLVIGVAVTLTYALLLTLKTAALDLSALLPVKRISASLLTVVVVIGALVLFSAQPLNVALNYLVNIFILVSLFSAGWIGMLVTDVALRRIAYHELSLSRSYGFYKRFSIISISSWLVSVASAIAFIPVNLKGLDFTGFGLESIGLERNEYSAPIGFLITVAAGVILTLIVRIPEIRKQEREVLQVESRREQLNNIFLGQE
;
A
#
# COMPACT_ATOMS: atom_id res chain seq x y z
N MET A 1 -38.17 29.08 -41.91
CA MET A 1 -38.58 29.03 -40.50
C MET A 1 -37.42 29.58 -39.71
N GLU A 2 -37.60 30.70 -39.02
CA GLU A 2 -36.56 31.25 -38.16
C GLU A 2 -36.56 30.42 -36.86
N SER A 3 -35.40 29.90 -36.47
CA SER A 3 -35.26 29.21 -35.19
C SER A 3 -35.41 30.22 -34.07
N ASN A 4 -36.36 30.02 -33.16
CA ASN A 4 -36.48 30.87 -31.99
C ASN A 4 -35.19 30.73 -31.16
N GLN A 5 -34.37 31.78 -31.14
CA GLN A 5 -33.06 31.79 -30.48
C GLN A 5 -33.11 31.44 -28.98
N TYR A 6 -34.28 31.64 -28.36
CA TYR A 6 -34.55 31.32 -26.96
C TYR A 6 -35.05 29.88 -26.72
N GLN A 7 -35.01 29.01 -27.74
CA GLN A 7 -35.31 27.59 -27.60
C GLN A 7 -34.00 26.78 -27.48
N PRO A 8 -33.86 25.88 -26.48
CA PRO A 8 -32.65 25.10 -26.30
C PRO A 8 -32.40 24.11 -27.46
N PRO A 9 -31.14 23.67 -27.68
CA PRO A 9 -30.79 22.67 -28.69
C PRO A 9 -31.63 21.38 -28.57
N VAL A 10 -32.07 20.85 -29.71
CA VAL A 10 -32.86 19.62 -29.76
C VAL A 10 -31.94 18.40 -29.70
N ARG A 11 -32.26 17.47 -28.79
CA ARG A 11 -31.54 16.21 -28.60
C ARG A 11 -31.52 15.35 -29.89
N LYS A 12 -30.34 14.85 -30.22
CA LYS A 12 -29.95 13.98 -31.34
C LYS A 12 -29.61 12.54 -30.86
N SER A 13 -29.17 12.38 -29.60
CA SER A 13 -28.86 11.11 -28.98
C SER A 13 -30.13 10.37 -28.53
N LEU A 14 -30.06 9.04 -28.56
CA LEU A 14 -31.16 8.17 -28.14
C LEU A 14 -31.44 8.34 -26.65
N THR A 15 -32.73 8.26 -26.31
CA THR A 15 -33.18 8.09 -24.92
C THR A 15 -32.61 6.80 -24.33
N TYR A 16 -32.58 6.69 -23.00
CA TYR A 16 -32.05 5.49 -22.34
C TYR A 16 -32.87 4.22 -22.65
N GLU A 17 -34.17 4.36 -22.88
CA GLU A 17 -35.08 3.27 -23.25
C GLU A 17 -34.84 2.79 -24.70
N GLU A 18 -34.75 3.71 -25.66
CA GLU A 18 -34.37 3.37 -27.05
C GLU A 18 -32.96 2.79 -27.15
N LEU A 19 -32.02 3.29 -26.34
CA LEU A 19 -30.65 2.78 -26.29
C LEU A 19 -30.63 1.35 -25.74
N ALA A 20 -31.36 1.08 -24.65
CA ALA A 20 -31.49 -0.26 -24.09
C ALA A 20 -32.09 -1.24 -25.11
N ALA A 21 -33.21 -0.87 -25.76
CA ALA A 21 -33.85 -1.69 -26.78
C ALA A 21 -32.93 -1.98 -27.98
N ARG A 22 -32.11 -1.01 -28.43
CA ARG A 22 -31.14 -1.23 -29.51
C ARG A 22 -29.93 -2.05 -29.08
N VAL A 23 -29.48 -1.94 -27.83
CA VAL A 23 -28.43 -2.80 -27.26
C VAL A 23 -28.92 -4.25 -27.14
N GLU A 24 -30.14 -4.46 -26.65
CA GLU A 24 -30.78 -5.79 -26.58
C GLU A 24 -30.92 -6.41 -27.99
N TYR A 25 -31.42 -5.65 -28.96
CA TYR A 25 -31.49 -6.07 -30.37
C TYR A 25 -30.09 -6.38 -30.98
N ALA A 26 -29.06 -5.61 -30.64
CA ALA A 26 -27.69 -5.87 -31.09
C ALA A 26 -27.10 -7.14 -30.46
N THR A 27 -27.35 -7.41 -29.17
CA THR A 27 -26.85 -8.61 -28.48
C THR A 27 -27.56 -9.90 -28.89
N SER A 28 -28.85 -9.83 -29.26
CA SER A 28 -29.62 -10.96 -29.80
C SER A 28 -29.33 -11.25 -31.29
N THR A 29 -28.74 -10.29 -32.01
CA THR A 29 -28.37 -10.41 -33.42
C THR A 29 -26.95 -10.94 -33.60
N ARG A 30 -26.71 -11.70 -34.69
CA ARG A 30 -25.42 -12.33 -35.04
C ARG A 30 -24.25 -11.36 -35.34
N MET A 31 -24.45 -10.05 -35.15
CA MET A 31 -23.39 -9.03 -35.26
C MET A 31 -22.60 -8.83 -33.95
N GLY A 32 -23.16 -9.26 -32.81
CA GLY A 32 -22.42 -9.46 -31.57
C GLY A 32 -21.90 -8.19 -30.87
N LEU A 33 -20.95 -8.42 -29.95
CA LEU A 33 -20.46 -7.42 -28.97
C LEU A 33 -19.85 -6.17 -29.62
N GLU A 34 -19.26 -6.31 -30.81
CA GLU A 34 -18.59 -5.24 -31.55
C GLU A 34 -19.58 -4.17 -32.01
N ALA A 35 -20.69 -4.57 -32.63
CA ALA A 35 -21.75 -3.65 -33.05
C ALA A 35 -22.47 -2.96 -31.86
N MET A 36 -22.49 -3.61 -30.69
CA MET A 36 -22.98 -3.00 -29.44
C MET A 36 -21.99 -1.94 -28.93
N MET A 37 -20.69 -2.23 -28.95
CA MET A 37 -19.64 -1.29 -28.51
C MET A 37 -19.62 -0.03 -29.40
N ASP A 38 -19.66 -0.19 -30.72
CA ASP A 38 -19.71 0.92 -31.68
C ASP A 38 -20.96 1.80 -31.49
N LEU A 39 -22.12 1.17 -31.23
CA LEU A 39 -23.37 1.89 -30.94
C LEU A 39 -23.27 2.71 -29.63
N VAL A 40 -22.69 2.14 -28.57
CA VAL A 40 -22.50 2.85 -27.29
C VAL A 40 -21.51 4.01 -27.45
N VAL A 41 -20.35 3.79 -28.08
CA VAL A 41 -19.34 4.84 -28.31
C VAL A 41 -19.88 5.97 -29.20
N ALA A 42 -20.66 5.65 -30.24
CA ALA A 42 -21.30 6.66 -31.07
C ALA A 42 -22.34 7.51 -30.30
N GLN A 43 -23.06 6.90 -29.34
CA GLN A 43 -24.04 7.61 -28.52
C GLN A 43 -23.39 8.44 -27.39
N GLU A 44 -22.26 7.98 -26.84
CA GLU A 44 -21.43 8.77 -25.93
C GLU A 44 -20.84 10.00 -26.63
N ALA A 45 -20.31 9.83 -27.84
CA ALA A 45 -19.78 10.93 -28.65
C ALA A 45 -20.87 11.96 -29.06
N LEU A 46 -22.11 11.51 -29.30
CA LEU A 46 -23.24 12.40 -29.56
C LEU A 46 -23.63 13.21 -28.31
N ARG A 47 -23.70 12.59 -27.14
CA ARG A 47 -23.99 13.29 -25.87
C ARG A 47 -22.93 14.33 -25.55
N ALA A 48 -21.65 13.97 -25.68
CA ALA A 48 -20.54 14.89 -25.56
C ALA A 48 -20.46 15.97 -26.68
N GLN A 49 -21.35 15.94 -27.68
CA GLN A 49 -21.61 17.08 -28.58
C GLN A 49 -22.82 17.91 -28.13
N GLU A 50 -23.90 17.26 -27.70
CA GLU A 50 -25.09 17.92 -27.15
C GLU A 50 -24.78 18.78 -25.94
N ASP A 51 -24.00 18.26 -24.99
CA ASP A 51 -23.61 18.98 -23.77
C ASP A 51 -22.87 20.28 -24.10
N ARG A 52 -22.02 20.29 -25.14
CA ARG A 52 -21.32 21.48 -25.64
C ARG A 52 -22.24 22.43 -26.41
N GLU A 53 -23.15 21.92 -27.24
CA GLU A 53 -24.14 22.78 -27.92
C GLU A 53 -25.09 23.45 -26.91
N ILE A 54 -25.38 22.79 -25.79
CA ILE A 54 -26.16 23.33 -24.66
C ILE A 54 -25.34 24.36 -23.87
N GLU A 55 -24.06 24.10 -23.61
CA GLU A 55 -23.14 25.05 -22.97
C GLU A 55 -22.98 26.32 -23.80
N GLU A 56 -22.67 26.20 -25.11
CA GLU A 56 -22.60 27.31 -26.06
C GLU A 56 -23.92 28.10 -26.15
N TRP A 57 -25.08 27.44 -26.04
CA TRP A 57 -26.38 28.10 -26.01
C TRP A 57 -26.64 28.84 -24.68
N LEU A 58 -26.28 28.24 -23.54
CA LEU A 58 -26.41 28.90 -22.22
C LEU A 58 -25.51 30.13 -22.13
N GLU A 59 -24.26 30.05 -22.60
CA GLU A 59 -23.37 31.21 -22.71
C GLU A 59 -24.00 32.32 -23.59
N GLN A 60 -24.59 31.96 -24.73
CA GLN A 60 -25.29 32.92 -25.60
C GLN A 60 -26.51 33.55 -24.93
N MET A 61 -27.27 32.79 -24.13
CA MET A 61 -28.42 33.34 -23.39
C MET A 61 -27.98 34.32 -22.29
N GLU A 62 -26.93 33.99 -21.53
CA GLU A 62 -26.40 34.86 -20.49
C GLU A 62 -25.68 36.10 -21.07
N ALA A 63 -24.97 35.95 -22.20
CA ALA A 63 -24.31 37.06 -22.90
C ALA A 63 -25.29 38.01 -23.63
N ASN A 64 -26.45 37.52 -24.08
CA ASN A 64 -27.53 38.34 -24.62
C ASN A 64 -28.15 39.22 -23.51
N GLY A 65 -28.35 38.66 -22.32
CA GLY A 65 -28.78 39.41 -21.13
C GLY A 65 -30.21 39.98 -21.20
N SER A 66 -30.98 39.70 -22.26
CA SER A 66 -32.38 40.11 -22.35
C SER A 66 -33.23 39.37 -21.30
N PRO A 67 -34.34 39.95 -20.82
CA PRO A 67 -35.24 39.29 -19.87
C PRO A 67 -35.82 37.96 -20.39
N GLU A 68 -35.91 37.82 -21.71
CA GLU A 68 -36.34 36.62 -22.41
C GLU A 68 -35.23 35.55 -22.41
N ALA A 69 -33.99 35.93 -22.74
CA ALA A 69 -32.84 35.03 -22.77
C ALA A 69 -32.54 34.43 -21.39
N LEU A 70 -32.52 35.28 -20.36
CA LEU A 70 -32.28 34.84 -18.98
C LEU A 70 -33.38 33.90 -18.47
N ARG A 71 -34.66 34.16 -18.83
CA ARG A 71 -35.75 33.21 -18.54
C ARG A 71 -35.69 31.93 -19.36
N ALA A 72 -35.16 31.94 -20.58
CA ALA A 72 -34.95 30.73 -21.36
C ALA A 72 -33.90 29.81 -20.70
N ALA A 73 -32.76 30.37 -20.29
CA ALA A 73 -31.73 29.66 -19.53
C ALA A 73 -32.26 29.15 -18.16
N GLU A 74 -33.02 29.97 -17.43
CA GLU A 74 -33.65 29.55 -16.17
C GLU A 74 -34.66 28.41 -16.40
N ASN A 75 -35.54 28.52 -17.39
CA ASN A 75 -36.53 27.48 -17.72
C ASN A 75 -35.86 26.16 -18.16
N PHE A 76 -34.74 26.22 -18.86
CA PHE A 76 -33.95 25.03 -19.18
C PHE A 76 -33.42 24.35 -17.91
N ARG A 77 -32.75 25.12 -17.03
CA ARG A 77 -32.24 24.63 -15.73
C ARG A 77 -33.35 24.06 -14.83
N ARG A 78 -34.52 24.71 -14.80
CA ARG A 78 -35.73 24.23 -14.09
C ARG A 78 -36.23 22.90 -14.68
N THR A 79 -36.33 22.80 -16.01
CA THR A 79 -36.76 21.57 -16.69
C THR A 79 -35.80 20.40 -16.40
N GLN A 80 -34.48 20.65 -16.41
CA GLN A 80 -33.46 19.65 -16.08
C GLN A 80 -33.56 19.16 -14.63
N SER A 81 -33.95 20.04 -13.69
CA SER A 81 -34.18 19.72 -12.27
C SER A 81 -35.60 19.21 -11.97
N GLY A 82 -36.41 18.89 -12.99
CA GLY A 82 -37.78 18.38 -12.83
C GLY A 82 -38.81 19.42 -12.36
N LEU A 83 -38.44 20.70 -12.32
CA LEU A 83 -39.31 21.81 -11.92
C LEU A 83 -40.11 22.34 -13.12
N SER A 84 -41.33 22.80 -12.85
CA SER A 84 -42.16 23.44 -13.87
C SER A 84 -41.54 24.73 -14.42
N ALA A 85 -41.63 24.90 -15.73
CA ALA A 85 -41.20 26.11 -16.43
C ALA A 85 -42.06 27.32 -16.01
N LEU A 86 -41.40 28.48 -15.90
CA LEU A 86 -42.05 29.77 -15.68
C LEU A 86 -42.74 30.24 -16.97
N PRO A 87 -43.88 30.96 -16.87
CA PRO A 87 -44.52 31.60 -18.02
C PRO A 87 -43.55 32.50 -18.79
N GLN A 88 -43.61 32.44 -20.12
CA GLN A 88 -42.95 33.43 -20.97
C GLN A 88 -43.59 34.80 -20.76
N VAL A 89 -42.80 35.85 -21.00
CA VAL A 89 -43.28 37.24 -20.94
C VAL A 89 -43.91 37.56 -22.29
N GLU A 90 -45.20 37.91 -22.33
CA GLU A 90 -45.75 38.57 -23.51
C GLU A 90 -45.13 39.98 -23.59
N SER A 91 -44.44 40.26 -24.68
CA SER A 91 -43.89 41.58 -24.96
C SER A 91 -45.03 42.57 -25.23
N GLU A 92 -45.22 43.57 -24.38
CA GLU A 92 -46.09 44.71 -24.73
C GLU A 92 -45.56 45.37 -26.02
N PRO A 93 -46.43 45.66 -27.00
CA PRO A 93 -45.99 46.27 -28.26
C PRO A 93 -45.52 47.70 -28.01
N VAL A 94 -44.23 47.96 -28.20
CA VAL A 94 -43.65 49.30 -28.11
C VAL A 94 -44.30 50.21 -29.15
N VAL A 95 -44.99 51.24 -28.67
CA VAL A 95 -45.60 52.28 -29.50
C VAL A 95 -44.53 53.31 -29.87
N GLU A 96 -44.00 53.22 -31.10
CA GLU A 96 -43.29 54.34 -31.73
C GLU A 96 -44.19 55.11 -32.70
N GLU A 97 -43.90 56.40 -32.83
CA GLU A 97 -44.80 57.39 -33.42
C GLU A 97 -44.65 57.55 -34.94
N VAL A 98 -45.71 57.98 -35.63
CA VAL A 98 -45.80 57.94 -37.09
C VAL A 98 -44.97 59.02 -37.78
N THR A 99 -44.10 58.62 -38.71
CA THR A 99 -43.69 59.48 -39.85
C THR A 99 -43.94 58.79 -41.19
N THR A 100 -44.62 59.49 -42.10
CA THR A 100 -45.12 58.94 -43.38
C THR A 100 -44.27 59.35 -44.58
N THR A 101 -43.96 58.41 -45.50
CA THR A 101 -43.98 58.71 -46.95
C THR A 101 -44.09 57.46 -47.85
N THR A 102 -45.24 57.34 -48.52
CA THR A 102 -45.45 56.88 -49.92
C THR A 102 -44.52 55.84 -50.57
N GLY A 103 -45.07 54.68 -50.94
CA GLY A 103 -44.49 53.75 -51.93
C GLY A 103 -45.48 52.68 -52.40
N SER A 104 -45.96 52.75 -53.65
CA SER A 104 -46.95 51.81 -54.23
C SER A 104 -46.27 50.75 -55.11
N PHE A 105 -46.67 49.47 -54.99
CA PHE A 105 -47.13 48.61 -56.11
C PHE A 105 -47.70 47.25 -55.59
N SER A 106 -48.08 46.31 -56.47
CA SER A 106 -49.13 45.30 -56.18
C SER A 106 -49.03 43.97 -56.94
N TRP A 107 -49.75 42.96 -56.40
CA TRP A 107 -50.46 41.83 -57.07
C TRP A 107 -49.82 40.44 -57.32
N PHE A 108 -50.64 39.40 -57.03
CA PHE A 108 -50.77 38.04 -57.64
C PHE A 108 -49.67 36.98 -57.28
N THR A 109 -49.92 35.65 -57.22
CA THR A 109 -51.08 34.80 -57.66
C THR A 109 -51.29 33.52 -56.79
N GLN A 110 -52.49 32.91 -56.89
CA GLN A 110 -52.90 31.51 -56.52
C GLN A 110 -52.57 30.50 -57.68
N PRO A 111 -53.01 29.19 -57.74
CA PRO A 111 -53.80 28.33 -56.83
C PRO A 111 -53.32 26.83 -56.61
N ASP A 112 -53.97 26.15 -55.63
CA ASP A 112 -54.64 24.80 -55.57
C ASP A 112 -54.62 23.76 -56.75
N PRO A 113 -55.14 22.48 -56.64
CA PRO A 113 -55.69 21.68 -55.48
C PRO A 113 -55.43 20.11 -55.49
N GLU A 114 -56.23 19.34 -54.71
CA GLU A 114 -56.86 17.99 -54.98
C GLU A 114 -56.33 16.62 -54.41
N GLU A 115 -56.87 16.23 -53.23
CA GLU A 115 -57.72 15.05 -52.83
C GLU A 115 -57.36 13.51 -52.96
N GLU A 116 -58.18 12.70 -52.25
CA GLU A 116 -58.30 11.21 -52.09
C GLU A 116 -57.15 10.45 -51.36
N GLY A 117 -57.27 9.29 -50.68
CA GLY A 117 -58.37 8.34 -50.30
C GLY A 117 -57.75 7.02 -49.72
N VAL A 118 -58.38 6.03 -49.04
CA VAL A 118 -59.72 5.72 -48.45
C VAL A 118 -59.56 4.55 -47.40
N GLN A 119 -60.60 4.24 -46.61
CA GLN A 119 -60.83 3.19 -45.55
C GLN A 119 -60.61 1.70 -46.00
N GLU A 120 -60.55 0.59 -45.21
CA GLU A 120 -60.62 0.23 -43.74
C GLU A 120 -59.98 -1.20 -43.52
N THR A 121 -60.20 -2.14 -42.54
CA THR A 121 -61.21 -2.43 -41.47
C THR A 121 -60.70 -3.42 -40.36
N VAL A 122 -61.23 -3.27 -39.12
CA VAL A 122 -61.66 -4.25 -38.04
C VAL A 122 -61.28 -5.77 -38.04
N VAL A 123 -60.97 -6.35 -36.84
CA VAL A 123 -61.55 -7.59 -36.20
C VAL A 123 -61.03 -7.73 -34.73
N ALA A 124 -61.69 -8.51 -33.85
CA ALA A 124 -61.45 -8.59 -32.40
C ALA A 124 -61.54 -10.03 -31.80
N GLU A 125 -61.55 -10.12 -30.45
CA GLU A 125 -61.87 -11.27 -29.55
C GLU A 125 -60.73 -12.05 -28.85
N THR A 126 -61.06 -12.57 -27.66
CA THR A 126 -60.28 -13.36 -26.65
C THR A 126 -60.98 -14.74 -26.46
N PRO A 127 -60.78 -15.61 -25.42
CA PRO A 127 -59.82 -15.71 -24.28
C PRO A 127 -59.25 -17.17 -24.06
N VAL A 128 -58.94 -17.56 -22.81
CA VAL A 128 -58.87 -18.94 -22.19
C VAL A 128 -57.47 -19.58 -21.91
N GLU A 129 -57.00 -19.42 -20.66
CA GLU A 129 -56.87 -20.44 -19.56
C GLU A 129 -56.02 -21.75 -19.65
N GLU A 130 -55.72 -22.29 -18.44
CA GLU A 130 -55.14 -23.59 -18.02
C GLU A 130 -53.62 -23.92 -18.18
N VAL A 131 -52.95 -24.78 -17.36
CA VAL A 131 -53.01 -25.10 -15.88
C VAL A 131 -51.85 -26.07 -15.46
N ILE A 132 -51.47 -26.12 -14.15
CA ILE A 132 -50.68 -27.19 -13.43
C ILE A 132 -49.18 -27.42 -13.80
N GLU A 133 -48.24 -27.95 -12.96
CA GLU A 133 -47.95 -27.99 -11.49
C GLU A 133 -46.60 -28.79 -11.25
N VAL A 134 -46.24 -29.08 -9.98
CA VAL A 134 -45.28 -30.11 -9.47
C VAL A 134 -43.77 -29.79 -9.39
N GLU A 135 -43.39 -29.08 -8.30
CA GLU A 135 -42.71 -29.65 -7.10
C GLU A 135 -41.58 -30.71 -7.23
N GLU A 136 -40.42 -30.46 -6.59
CA GLU A 136 -39.70 -31.41 -5.70
C GLU A 136 -38.87 -30.63 -4.65
N ALA A 137 -38.52 -31.27 -3.51
CA ALA A 137 -37.92 -30.62 -2.32
C ALA A 137 -36.62 -31.33 -1.84
N ILE A 138 -36.37 -31.40 -0.51
CA ILE A 138 -35.27 -32.12 0.19
C ILE A 138 -33.91 -31.37 0.18
N GLU A 139 -33.20 -31.13 1.30
CA GLU A 139 -33.46 -31.33 2.75
C GLU A 139 -32.64 -30.33 3.59
N GLU A 140 -33.01 -30.13 4.87
CA GLU A 140 -32.18 -29.43 5.87
C GLU A 140 -31.50 -30.46 6.81
N GLU A 141 -30.21 -30.26 7.14
CA GLU A 141 -29.57 -30.91 8.29
C GLU A 141 -29.10 -29.85 9.29
N ALA A 142 -29.56 -29.99 10.54
CA ALA A 142 -29.14 -29.17 11.68
C ALA A 142 -28.16 -29.94 12.57
N ILE A 143 -27.15 -29.26 13.13
CA ILE A 143 -26.26 -29.83 14.15
C ILE A 143 -26.16 -28.86 15.34
N GLU A 144 -26.96 -29.20 16.36
CA GLU A 144 -26.82 -29.02 17.81
C GLU A 144 -25.92 -27.91 18.38
N GLU A 145 -26.52 -27.08 19.25
CA GLU A 145 -25.83 -26.17 20.17
C GLU A 145 -25.40 -26.91 21.46
N GLU A 146 -24.17 -26.70 21.95
CA GLU A 146 -23.78 -27.10 23.31
C GLU A 146 -23.52 -25.90 24.24
N ALA A 147 -24.38 -25.80 25.27
CA ALA A 147 -24.14 -25.33 26.63
C ALA A 147 -23.21 -24.12 26.87
N ILE A 148 -23.84 -22.97 27.16
CA ILE A 148 -23.21 -21.86 27.89
C ILE A 148 -22.85 -22.32 29.31
N VAL A 149 -21.59 -22.17 29.71
CA VAL A 149 -21.17 -22.22 31.12
C VAL A 149 -20.93 -20.81 31.62
N ALA A 150 -21.72 -20.37 32.60
CA ALA A 150 -21.52 -19.10 33.27
C ALA A 150 -20.48 -19.26 34.39
N GLU A 151 -19.44 -18.41 34.39
CA GLU A 151 -18.54 -18.24 35.53
C GLU A 151 -18.94 -16.96 36.29
N ASN A 152 -19.16 -17.08 37.59
CA ASN A 152 -19.73 -16.00 38.40
C ASN A 152 -18.69 -14.92 38.72
N VAL A 153 -19.14 -13.66 38.68
CA VAL A 153 -18.40 -12.55 39.29
C VAL A 153 -18.32 -12.79 40.80
N LEU A 154 -17.11 -12.97 41.33
CA LEU A 154 -16.82 -12.89 42.75
C LEU A 154 -16.15 -11.55 43.06
N GLU A 155 -16.89 -10.72 43.79
CA GLU A 155 -16.46 -9.41 44.27
C GLU A 155 -15.71 -9.59 45.59
N GLU A 156 -14.37 -9.73 45.52
CA GLU A 156 -13.53 -9.87 46.72
C GLU A 156 -13.05 -8.50 47.23
N THR A 157 -13.20 -8.28 48.54
CA THR A 157 -13.06 -6.97 49.18
C THR A 157 -11.63 -6.68 49.61
N ILE A 158 -11.25 -5.40 49.58
CA ILE A 158 -9.95 -4.92 50.09
C ILE A 158 -9.97 -4.85 51.63
N PRO A 159 -9.00 -5.46 52.32
CA PRO A 159 -8.64 -5.10 53.69
C PRO A 159 -7.43 -4.16 53.70
N GLU A 160 -7.48 -3.10 54.50
CA GLU A 160 -6.30 -2.30 54.82
C GLU A 160 -5.32 -3.09 55.71
N GLU A 161 -4.01 -2.97 55.48
CA GLU A 161 -3.02 -3.21 56.54
C GLU A 161 -2.01 -2.06 56.61
N GLN A 162 -2.10 -1.28 57.69
CA GLN A 162 -1.16 -0.20 58.00
C GLN A 162 0.13 -0.76 58.62
N LYS A 163 1.28 -0.19 58.26
CA LYS A 163 2.48 -0.17 59.14
C LYS A 163 3.36 1.05 58.86
N GLU A 164 3.80 1.67 59.94
CA GLU A 164 4.55 2.92 59.94
C GLU A 164 6.05 2.71 59.64
N VAL A 165 6.66 3.70 58.98
CA VAL A 165 8.02 4.15 59.32
C VAL A 165 8.04 5.68 59.26
N GLN A 166 8.38 6.35 60.36
CA GLN A 166 8.54 7.81 60.39
C GLN A 166 9.94 8.24 59.91
N GLY A 167 10.01 9.35 59.18
CA GLY A 167 11.26 10.00 58.76
C GLY A 167 11.06 11.51 58.56
N TRP A 168 11.78 12.32 59.33
CA TRP A 168 11.72 13.79 59.35
C TRP A 168 12.31 14.41 58.06
N SER A 169 12.06 15.66 57.64
CA SER A 169 11.05 16.69 57.97
C SER A 169 11.30 17.89 57.05
N LEU A 170 10.26 18.62 56.62
CA LEU A 170 10.44 19.94 55.99
C LEU A 170 9.48 20.97 56.58
N VAL A 171 10.02 22.12 56.96
CA VAL A 171 9.26 23.28 57.43
C VAL A 171 9.08 24.24 56.26
N GLU A 172 7.85 24.28 55.77
CA GLU A 172 7.10 25.50 55.42
C GLU A 172 7.84 26.59 54.62
N SER A 173 7.55 26.64 53.32
CA SER A 173 7.60 27.87 52.52
C SER A 173 6.19 28.15 51.97
N THR A 174 5.60 29.27 52.36
CA THR A 174 4.20 29.63 52.07
C THR A 174 3.89 29.65 50.57
N PRO A 175 2.84 28.93 50.10
CA PRO A 175 2.28 29.14 48.77
C PRO A 175 1.70 30.56 48.65
N VAL A 176 1.92 31.22 47.52
CA VAL A 176 1.13 32.38 47.11
C VAL A 176 -0.04 31.84 46.28
N GLU A 177 -1.27 32.19 46.64
CA GLU A 177 -2.46 31.81 45.87
C GLU A 177 -2.49 32.52 44.51
N PRO A 178 -2.54 31.79 43.37
CA PRO A 178 -3.15 32.32 42.17
C PRO A 178 -4.68 32.19 42.32
N VAL A 179 -5.38 33.30 42.47
CA VAL A 179 -6.86 33.31 42.46
C VAL A 179 -7.34 32.96 41.05
N GLY A 180 -7.86 31.74 40.90
CA GLY A 180 -8.39 31.23 39.64
C GLY A 180 -9.15 29.93 39.89
N THR A 181 -10.45 30.04 40.19
CA THR A 181 -11.34 28.90 40.42
C THR A 181 -11.91 28.38 39.10
N GLU A 182 -11.04 27.80 38.27
CA GLU A 182 -11.49 26.90 37.20
C GLU A 182 -11.74 25.52 37.84
N THR A 183 -13.00 25.12 37.92
CA THR A 183 -13.36 23.75 38.33
C THR A 183 -12.99 22.77 37.22
N GLU A 184 -12.51 21.57 37.57
CA GLU A 184 -12.03 20.57 36.60
C GLU A 184 -13.10 20.19 35.55
N ASP A 185 -14.38 20.23 35.96
CA ASP A 185 -15.57 20.09 35.11
C ASP A 185 -15.66 21.12 33.97
N GLU A 186 -15.18 22.35 34.17
CA GLU A 186 -15.29 23.45 33.19
C GLU A 186 -14.23 23.30 32.08
N PHE A 187 -13.06 22.76 32.42
CA PHE A 187 -12.01 22.40 31.46
C PHE A 187 -12.38 21.13 30.66
N GLU A 188 -12.94 20.11 31.32
CA GLU A 188 -13.57 18.96 30.64
C GLU A 188 -14.71 19.42 29.71
N HIS A 189 -15.56 20.36 30.15
CA HIS A 189 -16.64 20.92 29.33
C HIS A 189 -16.10 21.64 28.09
N LEU A 190 -15.08 22.51 28.23
CA LEU A 190 -14.45 23.21 27.10
C LEU A 190 -13.76 22.26 26.10
N LEU A 191 -13.13 21.18 26.60
CA LEU A 191 -12.63 20.10 25.74
C LEU A 191 -13.76 19.35 25.03
N SER A 192 -14.88 19.11 25.72
CA SER A 192 -16.05 18.43 25.15
C SER A 192 -16.71 19.26 24.05
N SER A 193 -16.83 20.58 24.23
CA SER A 193 -17.42 21.49 23.24
C SER A 193 -16.51 21.67 22.03
N ALA A 194 -15.19 21.82 22.22
CA ALA A 194 -14.24 21.87 21.11
C ALA A 194 -14.24 20.57 20.28
N ALA A 195 -14.35 19.41 20.94
CA ALA A 195 -14.49 18.13 20.25
C ALA A 195 -15.85 17.96 19.54
N ALA A 196 -16.93 18.57 20.06
CA ALA A 196 -18.25 18.57 19.39
C ALA A 196 -18.28 19.52 18.18
N GLU A 197 -17.52 20.62 18.21
CA GLU A 197 -17.37 21.57 17.10
C GLU A 197 -16.51 20.97 15.96
N GLU A 198 -15.47 20.18 16.30
CA GLU A 198 -14.74 19.33 15.34
C GLU A 198 -15.60 18.20 14.76
N GLU A 199 -16.55 17.66 15.53
CA GLU A 199 -17.49 16.61 15.10
C GLU A 199 -18.58 17.15 14.16
N MET A 200 -19.15 18.32 14.47
CA MET A 200 -20.10 19.04 13.61
C MET A 200 -19.48 19.33 12.23
N THR A 201 -18.29 19.94 12.20
CA THR A 201 -17.60 20.29 10.95
C THR A 201 -17.21 19.05 10.13
N ALA A 202 -16.81 17.95 10.78
CA ALA A 202 -16.54 16.69 10.08
C ALA A 202 -17.80 16.02 9.50
N LEU A 203 -18.98 16.29 10.04
CA LEU A 203 -20.26 15.79 9.52
C LEU A 203 -20.81 16.69 8.40
N GLU A 204 -20.67 18.02 8.51
CA GLU A 204 -20.99 18.95 7.42
C GLU A 204 -20.10 18.72 6.18
N GLU A 205 -18.82 18.33 6.35
CA GLU A 205 -17.97 17.89 5.23
C GLU A 205 -18.53 16.62 4.55
N LEU A 206 -19.03 15.64 5.31
CA LEU A 206 -19.54 14.36 4.78
C LEU A 206 -20.91 14.49 4.08
N ASP A 207 -21.80 15.34 4.59
CA ASP A 207 -23.09 15.62 3.93
C ASP A 207 -22.91 16.46 2.65
N ASN A 208 -21.85 17.27 2.56
CA ASN A 208 -21.47 17.92 1.30
C ASN A 208 -20.87 16.92 0.29
N GLU A 209 -20.00 15.99 0.73
CA GLU A 209 -19.46 14.92 -0.14
C GLU A 209 -20.56 13.98 -0.68
N SER A 210 -21.68 13.80 0.04
CA SER A 210 -22.80 12.96 -0.43
C SER A 210 -23.76 13.66 -1.40
N ASN A 211 -23.84 15.00 -1.38
CA ASN A 211 -24.82 15.79 -2.14
C ASN A 211 -24.22 16.61 -3.30
N THR A 212 -22.91 16.56 -3.55
CA THR A 212 -22.25 17.34 -4.63
C THR A 212 -21.67 16.48 -5.74
N HIS A 213 -21.71 16.99 -6.98
CA HIS A 213 -21.10 16.33 -8.14
C HIS A 213 -19.56 16.38 -8.09
N PRO A 214 -18.86 15.41 -8.71
CA PRO A 214 -17.47 15.09 -8.34
C PRO A 214 -16.40 16.04 -8.88
N GLU A 215 -15.26 16.07 -8.16
CA GLU A 215 -13.97 16.66 -8.52
C GLU A 215 -13.80 18.20 -8.49
N ALA A 216 -14.25 18.86 -7.40
CA ALA A 216 -13.66 20.15 -6.96
C ALA A 216 -13.60 20.28 -5.43
N GLU A 217 -12.59 21.00 -4.92
CA GLU A 217 -12.43 21.49 -3.53
C GLU A 217 -12.60 20.49 -2.36
N VAL A 218 -11.77 19.45 -2.32
CA VAL A 218 -11.36 18.81 -1.04
C VAL A 218 -10.05 19.45 -0.55
N ASP A 219 -9.94 19.70 0.76
CA ASP A 219 -8.88 20.49 1.40
C ASP A 219 -7.44 20.22 0.88
N ALA A 220 -6.74 21.30 0.54
CA ALA A 220 -5.47 21.32 -0.17
C ALA A 220 -4.25 20.84 0.65
N THR A 221 -4.46 20.22 1.82
CA THR A 221 -3.38 19.77 2.72
C THR A 221 -3.13 18.26 2.71
N SER A 222 -4.08 17.44 2.20
CA SER A 222 -4.06 15.98 2.35
C SER A 222 -3.79 15.21 1.04
N ASN A 223 -2.52 14.93 0.73
CA ASN A 223 -2.15 14.02 -0.37
C ASN A 223 -2.50 12.54 -0.12
N THR A 224 -3.22 12.22 0.95
CA THR A 224 -3.50 10.86 1.41
C THR A 224 -4.99 10.54 1.29
N LEU A 225 -5.36 9.88 0.19
CA LEU A 225 -6.69 9.27 0.03
C LEU A 225 -6.92 8.23 1.14
N ILE A 226 -7.98 8.44 1.91
CA ILE A 226 -8.46 7.54 2.97
C ILE A 226 -9.41 6.52 2.32
N PRO A 227 -9.11 5.21 2.32
CA PRO A 227 -9.91 4.22 1.59
C PRO A 227 -11.00 3.59 2.48
N SER A 228 -12.28 3.84 2.17
CA SER A 228 -13.41 3.21 2.89
C SER A 228 -13.32 1.67 2.90
N ASP A 229 -13.82 1.02 3.96
CA ASP A 229 -13.63 -0.43 4.16
C ASP A 229 -14.32 -1.29 3.09
N GLU A 230 -15.38 -0.76 2.49
CA GLU A 230 -16.14 -1.38 1.39
C GLU A 230 -15.25 -1.69 0.17
N HIS A 231 -14.31 -0.79 -0.14
CA HIS A 231 -13.35 -0.95 -1.22
C HIS A 231 -12.25 -1.99 -0.93
N ARG A 232 -12.19 -2.55 0.29
CA ARG A 232 -11.12 -3.44 0.78
C ARG A 232 -11.53 -4.92 0.66
N ASN A 233 -11.53 -5.46 -0.56
CA ASN A 233 -12.07 -6.80 -0.86
C ASN A 233 -11.07 -7.99 -0.78
N ARG A 234 -9.91 -7.87 -0.13
CA ARG A 234 -8.90 -8.96 -0.11
C ARG A 234 -9.08 -9.95 1.04
N LYS A 235 -9.45 -11.20 0.73
CA LYS A 235 -9.39 -12.34 1.67
C LYS A 235 -7.96 -12.54 2.25
N PRO A 236 -7.78 -12.77 3.57
CA PRO A 236 -6.48 -12.92 4.24
C PRO A 236 -5.54 -13.96 3.60
N VAL A 237 -6.07 -15.10 3.15
CA VAL A 237 -5.29 -16.18 2.51
C VAL A 237 -4.47 -15.71 1.30
N SER A 238 -4.89 -14.63 0.63
CA SER A 238 -4.12 -14.08 -0.49
C SER A 238 -2.78 -13.46 -0.09
N GLN A 239 -2.51 -13.23 1.21
CA GLN A 239 -1.17 -12.88 1.69
C GLN A 239 -0.17 -14.01 1.44
N LEU A 240 -0.57 -15.28 1.63
CA LEU A 240 0.28 -16.46 1.40
C LEU A 240 0.84 -16.43 -0.04
N LEU A 241 -0.06 -16.34 -1.02
CA LEU A 241 0.29 -16.33 -2.44
C LEU A 241 1.10 -15.09 -2.87
N VAL A 242 0.97 -13.96 -2.18
CA VAL A 242 1.70 -12.72 -2.49
C VAL A 242 3.11 -12.72 -1.87
N TRP A 243 3.30 -13.34 -0.71
CA TRP A 243 4.61 -13.41 -0.04
C TRP A 243 5.55 -14.48 -0.57
N LEU A 244 5.02 -15.61 -1.06
CA LEU A 244 5.79 -16.80 -1.40
C LEU A 244 6.97 -16.52 -2.35
N GLY A 245 6.75 -15.78 -3.43
CA GLY A 245 7.75 -15.53 -4.46
C GLY A 245 8.91 -14.60 -4.08
N VAL A 246 8.84 -13.90 -2.94
CA VAL A 246 9.96 -13.12 -2.38
C VAL A 246 10.57 -13.76 -1.13
N SER A 247 9.75 -14.48 -0.35
CA SER A 247 10.13 -14.99 0.97
C SER A 247 10.70 -16.41 0.90
N ALA A 248 10.11 -17.27 0.06
CA ALA A 248 10.41 -18.70 -0.02
C ALA A 248 11.21 -19.08 -1.28
N THR A 249 12.01 -18.13 -1.80
CA THR A 249 12.70 -18.25 -3.09
C THR A 249 14.21 -18.11 -2.95
N ILE A 250 14.82 -16.97 -3.31
CA ILE A 250 16.29 -16.81 -3.29
C ILE A 250 16.82 -16.66 -1.86
N VAL A 251 16.13 -15.86 -1.03
CA VAL A 251 16.63 -15.47 0.30
C VAL A 251 16.95 -16.68 1.21
N PRO A 252 16.13 -17.76 1.25
CA PRO A 252 16.49 -19.01 1.93
C PRO A 252 17.80 -19.64 1.44
N VAL A 253 18.03 -19.68 0.13
CA VAL A 253 19.22 -20.29 -0.49
C VAL A 253 20.47 -19.45 -0.17
N LEU A 254 20.35 -18.12 -0.28
CA LEU A 254 21.42 -17.17 0.04
C LEU A 254 21.82 -17.27 1.51
N LEU A 255 20.85 -17.24 2.44
CA LEU A 255 21.12 -17.34 3.88
C LEU A 255 21.74 -18.69 4.25
N THR A 256 21.28 -19.78 3.63
CA THR A 256 21.87 -21.10 3.84
C THR A 256 23.33 -21.16 3.39
N TRP A 257 23.67 -20.56 2.23
CA TRP A 257 25.07 -20.43 1.81
C TRP A 257 25.90 -19.64 2.82
N LEU A 258 25.40 -18.50 3.29
CA LEU A 258 26.11 -17.66 4.26
C LEU A 258 26.36 -18.40 5.59
N LEU A 259 25.35 -19.08 6.15
CA LEU A 259 25.51 -19.86 7.39
C LEU A 259 26.47 -21.06 7.23
N ILE A 260 26.55 -21.66 6.04
CA ILE A 260 27.58 -22.68 5.74
C ILE A 260 29.00 -22.09 5.85
N THR A 261 29.22 -20.82 5.48
CA THR A 261 30.54 -20.18 5.60
C THR A 261 30.95 -19.85 7.05
N PHE A 262 30.00 -19.85 8.00
CA PHE A 262 30.27 -19.54 9.42
C PHE A 262 30.88 -20.74 10.20
N GLY A 263 31.20 -21.85 9.53
CA GLY A 263 31.80 -23.03 10.19
C GLY A 263 30.81 -23.82 11.06
N LEU A 264 29.51 -23.61 10.86
CA LEU A 264 28.42 -24.24 11.62
C LEU A 264 28.19 -25.70 11.23
N SER A 265 27.92 -26.54 12.24
CA SER A 265 27.40 -27.89 12.06
C SER A 265 26.00 -27.86 11.44
N ALA A 266 25.62 -28.92 10.71
CA ALA A 266 24.33 -28.95 9.99
C ALA A 266 23.12 -28.73 10.93
N ASN A 267 23.18 -29.24 12.15
CA ASN A 267 22.13 -29.04 13.16
C ASN A 267 22.05 -27.56 13.62
N ALA A 268 23.19 -26.88 13.75
CA ALA A 268 23.22 -25.45 14.06
C ALA A 268 22.64 -24.62 12.91
N VAL A 269 23.05 -24.87 11.66
CA VAL A 269 22.48 -24.20 10.48
C VAL A 269 20.95 -24.38 10.42
N ILE A 270 20.42 -25.59 10.67
CA ILE A 270 18.97 -25.84 10.70
C ILE A 270 18.29 -25.05 11.83
N ALA A 271 18.87 -25.04 13.04
CA ALA A 271 18.32 -24.33 14.19
C ALA A 271 18.29 -22.80 13.96
N ASP A 272 19.40 -22.23 13.48
CA ASP A 272 19.55 -20.79 13.20
C ASP A 272 18.58 -20.32 12.12
N LEU A 273 18.46 -21.08 11.02
CA LEU A 273 17.49 -20.82 9.96
C LEU A 273 16.07 -20.85 10.51
N PHE A 274 15.69 -21.90 11.24
CA PHE A 274 14.33 -22.06 11.74
C PHE A 274 13.96 -20.99 12.78
N ALA A 275 14.83 -20.73 13.76
CA ALA A 275 14.61 -19.71 14.79
C ALA A 275 14.65 -18.29 14.21
N GLY A 276 15.59 -18.01 13.30
CA GLY A 276 15.70 -16.70 12.65
C GLY A 276 14.49 -16.39 11.78
N TYR A 277 14.03 -17.36 11.00
CA TYR A 277 12.79 -17.24 10.23
C TYR A 277 11.55 -17.14 11.12
N PHE A 278 11.50 -17.83 12.26
CA PHE A 278 10.40 -17.69 13.23
C PHE A 278 10.29 -16.26 13.77
N VAL A 279 11.41 -15.66 14.20
CA VAL A 279 11.44 -14.28 14.71
C VAL A 279 11.14 -13.28 13.59
N ALA A 280 11.79 -13.40 12.43
CA ALA A 280 11.57 -12.49 11.30
C ALA A 280 10.13 -12.58 10.75
N GLY A 281 9.59 -13.80 10.60
CA GLY A 281 8.22 -14.04 10.18
C GLY A 281 7.20 -13.49 11.18
N THR A 282 7.47 -13.57 12.48
CA THR A 282 6.65 -12.94 13.53
C THR A 282 6.68 -11.40 13.42
N VAL A 283 7.85 -10.81 13.22
CA VAL A 283 8.02 -9.36 13.02
C VAL A 283 7.25 -8.86 11.79
N ILE A 284 7.35 -9.58 10.66
CA ILE A 284 6.65 -9.26 9.40
C ILE A 284 5.14 -9.48 9.51
N ALA A 285 4.71 -10.55 10.18
CA ALA A 285 3.30 -10.84 10.43
C ALA A 285 2.66 -9.77 11.33
N THR A 286 3.32 -9.36 12.41
CA THR A 286 2.89 -8.24 13.24
C THR A 286 2.83 -6.93 12.43
N ALA A 287 3.86 -6.60 11.65
CA ALA A 287 3.84 -5.41 10.79
C ALA A 287 2.65 -5.41 9.81
N SER A 288 2.25 -6.58 9.28
CA SER A 288 1.10 -6.68 8.37
C SER A 288 -0.24 -6.26 9.00
N LEU A 289 -0.40 -6.44 10.32
CA LEU A 289 -1.61 -6.00 11.05
C LEU A 289 -1.77 -4.49 11.03
N ALA A 290 -0.67 -3.73 10.92
CA ALA A 290 -0.70 -2.28 10.81
C ALA A 290 -1.56 -1.84 9.61
N GLY A 291 -1.25 -2.38 8.43
CA GLY A 291 -2.01 -2.07 7.21
C GLY A 291 -3.44 -2.61 7.26
N LYS A 292 -3.67 -3.82 7.81
CA LYS A 292 -5.04 -4.34 7.97
C LYS A 292 -5.90 -3.43 8.86
N ARG A 293 -5.32 -2.82 9.90
CA ARG A 293 -6.00 -1.95 10.87
C ARG A 293 -6.19 -0.50 10.43
N SER A 294 -5.74 -0.11 9.23
CA SER A 294 -5.64 1.32 8.90
C SER A 294 -5.86 1.73 7.44
N GLY A 295 -6.08 0.81 6.49
CA GLY A 295 -6.23 1.12 5.05
C GLY A 295 -5.00 1.70 4.31
N LEU A 296 -4.07 2.30 5.05
CA LEU A 296 -3.07 3.28 4.62
C LEU A 296 -1.67 2.67 4.39
N SER A 297 -0.70 3.47 3.95
CA SER A 297 0.68 3.02 3.70
C SER A 297 1.54 2.98 4.96
N THR A 298 2.61 2.18 4.93
CA THR A 298 3.59 2.05 6.04
C THR A 298 4.07 3.40 6.58
N SER A 299 4.44 4.34 5.71
CA SER A 299 4.87 5.69 6.13
C SER A 299 3.77 6.49 6.83
N ILE A 300 2.50 6.36 6.41
CA ILE A 300 1.37 7.05 7.05
C ILE A 300 1.08 6.43 8.42
N VAL A 301 1.07 5.10 8.54
CA VAL A 301 0.86 4.44 9.85
C VAL A 301 2.01 4.73 10.82
N SER A 302 3.24 4.91 10.31
CA SER A 302 4.39 5.39 11.10
C SER A 302 4.20 6.81 11.68
N ARG A 303 3.17 7.58 11.26
CA ARG A 303 2.74 8.82 11.95
C ARG A 303 2.04 8.54 13.28
N ALA A 304 1.33 7.42 13.42
CA ALA A 304 0.74 6.99 14.70
C ALA A 304 1.80 6.80 15.78
N VAL A 305 2.98 6.36 15.31
CA VAL A 305 4.23 6.38 16.05
C VAL A 305 4.69 7.85 16.18
N PHE A 306 5.46 8.40 15.25
CA PHE A 306 6.30 9.58 15.54
C PHE A 306 5.57 10.94 15.56
N GLY A 307 4.26 10.98 15.37
CA GLY A 307 3.47 12.17 15.10
C GLY A 307 3.46 12.52 13.61
N VAL A 308 2.45 13.29 13.18
CA VAL A 308 2.16 13.56 11.76
C VAL A 308 3.35 14.19 11.04
N TRP A 309 3.98 15.20 11.65
CA TRP A 309 5.20 15.85 11.14
C TRP A 309 6.48 15.19 11.67
N GLY A 310 6.47 14.71 12.91
CA GLY A 310 7.62 14.05 13.53
C GLY A 310 8.11 12.80 12.80
N ASN A 311 7.20 12.10 12.11
CA ASN A 311 7.53 10.98 11.24
C ASN A 311 8.37 11.34 10.00
N ALA A 312 8.46 12.62 9.61
CA ALA A 312 9.30 13.03 8.48
C ALA A 312 10.78 12.66 8.67
N ILE A 313 11.28 12.71 9.92
CA ILE A 313 12.68 12.41 10.25
C ILE A 313 13.02 10.92 10.03
N PRO A 314 12.43 9.95 10.75
CA PRO A 314 12.69 8.54 10.50
C PRO A 314 12.17 8.10 9.13
N GLY A 315 10.99 8.57 8.71
CA GLY A 315 10.38 8.19 7.44
C GLY A 315 11.25 8.49 6.22
N THR A 316 12.00 9.61 6.22
CA THR A 316 12.98 9.94 5.17
C THR A 316 14.12 8.92 5.12
N LEU A 317 14.67 8.51 6.26
CA LEU A 317 15.71 7.48 6.30
C LEU A 317 15.17 6.11 5.86
N VAL A 318 13.95 5.74 6.26
CA VAL A 318 13.35 4.46 5.82
C VAL A 318 12.99 4.52 4.32
N PHE A 319 12.66 5.68 3.75
CA PHE A 319 12.58 5.88 2.29
C PHE A 319 13.96 5.65 1.62
N ILE A 320 15.02 6.28 2.13
CA ILE A 320 16.39 6.09 1.61
C ILE A 320 16.80 4.61 1.67
N VAL A 321 16.59 3.95 2.81
CA VAL A 321 16.80 2.49 3.00
C VAL A 321 16.12 1.70 1.88
N ARG A 322 14.85 1.97 1.57
CA ARG A 322 14.09 1.23 0.55
C ARG A 322 14.51 1.55 -0.89
N ALA A 323 14.90 2.79 -1.18
CA ALA A 323 15.49 3.14 -2.47
C ALA A 323 16.85 2.46 -2.67
N THR A 324 17.70 2.43 -1.63
CA THR A 324 18.96 1.70 -1.65
C THR A 324 18.76 0.20 -1.73
N VAL A 325 17.76 -0.39 -1.06
CA VAL A 325 17.39 -1.82 -1.21
C VAL A 325 16.92 -2.13 -2.63
N ALA A 326 16.10 -1.28 -3.25
CA ALA A 326 15.69 -1.44 -4.65
C ALA A 326 16.91 -1.40 -5.60
N ALA A 327 17.86 -0.49 -5.37
CA ALA A 327 19.10 -0.43 -6.12
C ALA A 327 20.05 -1.62 -5.86
N LEU A 328 20.11 -2.13 -4.61
CA LEU A 328 20.85 -3.35 -4.25
C LEU A 328 20.29 -4.58 -4.98
N LEU A 329 18.97 -4.75 -5.05
CA LEU A 329 18.32 -5.84 -5.78
C LEU A 329 18.71 -5.83 -7.26
N VAL A 330 18.72 -4.64 -7.89
CA VAL A 330 19.11 -4.49 -9.31
C VAL A 330 20.61 -4.69 -9.51
N ALA A 331 21.46 -4.14 -8.65
CA ALA A 331 22.91 -4.36 -8.70
C ALA A 331 23.28 -5.84 -8.52
N PHE A 332 22.63 -6.53 -7.58
CA PHE A 332 22.78 -7.97 -7.39
C PHE A 332 22.28 -8.76 -8.61
N THR A 333 21.14 -8.38 -9.20
CA THR A 333 20.64 -8.97 -10.45
C THR A 333 21.68 -8.84 -11.58
N ALA A 334 22.28 -7.67 -11.75
CA ALA A 334 23.32 -7.44 -12.75
C ALA A 334 24.58 -8.29 -12.49
N LEU A 335 25.03 -8.40 -11.22
CA LEU A 335 26.18 -9.24 -10.86
C LEU A 335 25.93 -10.73 -11.07
N VAL A 336 24.71 -11.22 -10.81
CA VAL A 336 24.32 -12.63 -11.01
C VAL A 336 24.16 -12.98 -12.50
N ILE A 337 23.80 -12.03 -13.35
CA ILE A 337 23.60 -12.23 -14.80
C ILE A 337 24.89 -11.98 -15.60
N ASN A 338 25.85 -11.21 -15.09
CA ASN A 338 27.07 -10.89 -15.84
C ASN A 338 27.90 -12.16 -16.13
N GLY A 339 28.06 -12.48 -17.42
CA GLY A 339 28.82 -13.65 -17.87
C GLY A 339 28.09 -15.00 -17.81
N THR A 340 26.78 -15.05 -17.52
CA THR A 340 26.04 -16.34 -17.50
C THR A 340 25.77 -16.92 -18.88
N ASP A 341 25.78 -16.09 -19.92
CA ASP A 341 25.55 -16.46 -21.32
C ASP A 341 26.36 -15.51 -22.22
N SER A 342 27.05 -16.06 -23.22
CA SER A 342 27.79 -15.28 -24.25
C SER A 342 26.89 -14.38 -25.11
N SER A 343 25.57 -14.61 -25.09
CA SER A 343 24.55 -13.80 -25.75
C SER A 343 24.25 -12.49 -25.01
N ILE A 344 24.68 -12.38 -23.74
CA ILE A 344 24.52 -11.18 -22.93
C ILE A 344 25.83 -10.37 -23.02
N PRO A 345 25.79 -9.09 -23.44
CA PRO A 345 26.99 -8.26 -23.49
C PRO A 345 27.57 -8.10 -22.09
N ASN A 346 28.91 -8.07 -21.97
CA ASN A 346 29.58 -7.94 -20.68
C ASN A 346 29.15 -6.62 -19.99
N LEU A 347 28.50 -6.75 -18.84
CA LEU A 347 27.82 -5.63 -18.19
C LEU A 347 28.79 -4.59 -17.62
N THR A 348 30.10 -4.90 -17.54
CA THR A 348 31.14 -3.91 -17.18
C THR A 348 31.69 -3.10 -18.35
N GLU A 349 31.32 -3.40 -19.60
CA GLU A 349 31.81 -2.65 -20.77
C GLU A 349 31.29 -1.21 -20.76
N SER A 350 32.19 -0.25 -20.99
CA SER A 350 31.87 1.18 -21.09
C SER A 350 31.35 1.52 -22.49
N VAL A 351 30.10 1.97 -22.58
CA VAL A 351 29.51 2.47 -23.84
C VAL A 351 30.06 3.85 -24.18
N THR A 352 30.16 4.73 -23.17
CA THR A 352 30.80 6.05 -23.26
C THR A 352 31.44 6.42 -21.94
N SER A 353 32.36 7.39 -21.95
CA SER A 353 32.92 8.03 -20.76
C SER A 353 32.60 9.52 -20.76
N ILE A 354 32.21 10.04 -19.59
CA ILE A 354 31.87 11.44 -19.35
C ILE A 354 32.77 11.92 -18.21
N GLY A 355 33.91 12.52 -18.56
CA GLY A 355 34.96 12.86 -17.60
C GLY A 355 35.53 11.60 -16.94
N SER A 356 35.49 11.52 -15.61
CA SER A 356 35.92 10.35 -14.83
C SER A 356 34.83 9.28 -14.65
N PHE A 357 33.64 9.46 -15.23
CA PHE A 357 32.53 8.53 -15.10
C PHE A 357 32.36 7.68 -16.37
N ASN A 358 32.31 6.35 -16.20
CA ASN A 358 32.07 5.41 -17.30
C ASN A 358 30.62 4.94 -17.29
N LEU A 359 29.90 5.23 -18.37
CA LEU A 359 28.54 4.74 -18.58
C LEU A 359 28.60 3.28 -19.07
N THR A 360 28.35 2.34 -18.18
CA THR A 360 28.43 0.90 -18.49
C THR A 360 27.15 0.37 -19.15
N VAL A 361 27.28 -0.71 -19.93
CA VAL A 361 26.13 -1.48 -20.45
C VAL A 361 25.22 -1.93 -19.31
N GLY A 362 25.81 -2.42 -18.21
CA GLY A 362 25.09 -2.86 -17.01
C GLY A 362 24.27 -1.76 -16.35
N LEU A 363 24.77 -0.53 -16.28
CA LEU A 363 24.03 0.60 -15.72
C LEU A 363 22.85 1.03 -16.62
N ILE A 364 23.04 1.05 -17.95
CA ILE A 364 21.96 1.35 -18.89
C ILE A 364 20.85 0.29 -18.76
N ALA A 365 21.21 -1.00 -18.79
CA ALA A 365 20.26 -2.09 -18.61
C ALA A 365 19.53 -2.03 -17.26
N SER A 366 20.26 -1.69 -16.18
CA SER A 366 19.71 -1.51 -14.83
C SER A 366 18.70 -0.36 -14.76
N ALA A 367 19.01 0.79 -15.37
CA ALA A 367 18.11 1.95 -15.42
C ALA A 367 16.83 1.64 -16.21
N ILE A 368 16.96 0.94 -17.35
CA ILE A 368 15.80 0.48 -18.15
C ILE A 368 14.95 -0.51 -17.34
N ALA A 369 15.55 -1.46 -16.63
CA ALA A 369 14.82 -2.41 -15.79
C ALA A 369 14.02 -1.71 -14.67
N VAL A 370 14.63 -0.73 -13.99
CA VAL A 370 13.95 0.09 -12.97
C VAL A 370 12.78 0.88 -13.56
N LEU A 371 12.94 1.47 -14.75
CA LEU A 371 11.87 2.19 -15.45
C LEU A 371 10.71 1.26 -15.83
N LEU A 372 11.00 0.10 -16.43
CA LEU A 372 9.97 -0.88 -16.83
C LEU A 372 9.21 -1.44 -15.62
N VAL A 373 9.91 -1.81 -14.54
CA VAL A 373 9.26 -2.31 -13.31
C VAL A 373 8.46 -1.22 -12.60
N THR A 374 8.89 0.05 -12.69
CA THR A 374 8.10 1.19 -12.20
C THR A 374 6.83 1.40 -13.04
N ALA A 375 6.92 1.30 -14.37
CA ALA A 375 5.76 1.39 -15.26
C ALA A 375 4.71 0.31 -14.94
N ILE A 376 5.17 -0.94 -14.77
CA ILE A 376 4.35 -2.06 -14.29
C ILE A 376 3.73 -1.77 -12.91
N GLY A 377 4.47 -1.06 -12.04
CA GLY A 377 4.02 -0.60 -10.72
C GLY A 377 2.80 0.33 -10.71
N PHE A 378 2.48 0.98 -11.84
CA PHE A 378 1.28 1.83 -11.96
C PHE A 378 -0.03 1.06 -12.09
N ILE A 379 -0.01 -0.22 -12.49
CA ILE A 379 -1.22 -1.04 -12.65
C ILE A 379 -1.99 -1.07 -11.32
N ARG A 380 -3.29 -0.73 -11.36
CA ARG A 380 -4.18 -0.57 -10.18
C ARG A 380 -5.22 -1.71 -10.07
N GLY A 381 -6.11 -1.61 -9.08
CA GLY A 381 -7.26 -2.49 -8.91
C GLY A 381 -6.94 -3.99 -8.85
N VAL A 382 -7.82 -4.80 -9.45
CA VAL A 382 -7.71 -6.26 -9.52
C VAL A 382 -6.50 -6.70 -10.33
N ALA A 383 -6.23 -6.08 -11.48
CA ALA A 383 -5.08 -6.39 -12.32
C ALA A 383 -3.75 -6.31 -11.56
N SER A 384 -3.58 -5.30 -10.69
CA SER A 384 -2.42 -5.16 -9.81
C SER A 384 -2.22 -6.37 -8.89
N ARG A 385 -3.33 -6.96 -8.41
CA ARG A 385 -3.33 -8.11 -7.49
C ARG A 385 -3.07 -9.42 -8.25
N VAL A 386 -3.71 -9.60 -9.41
CA VAL A 386 -3.48 -10.76 -10.29
C VAL A 386 -2.02 -10.83 -10.70
N LEU A 387 -1.43 -9.70 -11.13
CA LEU A 387 -0.01 -9.63 -11.47
C LEU A 387 0.91 -10.01 -10.30
N GLN A 388 0.65 -9.48 -9.09
CA GLN A 388 1.45 -9.81 -7.90
C GLN A 388 1.39 -11.31 -7.57
N ILE A 389 0.19 -11.91 -7.63
CA ILE A 389 0.00 -13.35 -7.40
C ILE A 389 0.66 -14.18 -8.51
N ALA A 390 0.56 -13.75 -9.78
CA ALA A 390 1.16 -14.44 -10.92
C ALA A 390 2.69 -14.44 -10.87
N LEU A 391 3.32 -13.28 -10.65
CA LEU A 391 4.78 -13.16 -10.49
C LEU A 391 5.27 -13.98 -9.29
N SER A 392 4.58 -13.89 -8.16
CA SER A 392 4.93 -14.62 -6.94
C SER A 392 4.84 -16.14 -7.13
N SER A 393 3.74 -16.61 -7.73
CA SER A 393 3.51 -18.04 -8.00
C SER A 393 4.48 -18.58 -9.06
N ALA A 394 4.80 -17.79 -10.09
CA ALA A 394 5.76 -18.16 -11.12
C ALA A 394 7.19 -18.26 -10.58
N ALA A 395 7.60 -17.32 -9.71
CA ALA A 395 8.89 -17.38 -9.01
C ALA A 395 9.05 -18.65 -8.17
N LEU A 396 8.03 -18.99 -7.38
CA LEU A 396 8.01 -20.23 -6.59
C LEU A 396 8.00 -21.48 -7.49
N ALA A 397 7.12 -21.53 -8.49
CA ALA A 397 6.99 -22.68 -9.38
C ALA A 397 8.28 -22.98 -10.14
N ALA A 398 8.97 -21.96 -10.64
CA ALA A 398 10.26 -22.11 -11.32
C ALA A 398 11.36 -22.64 -10.38
N ILE A 399 11.37 -22.21 -9.12
CA ILE A 399 12.30 -22.76 -8.11
C ILE A 399 11.94 -24.19 -7.72
N LEU A 400 10.66 -24.54 -7.59
CA LEU A 400 10.24 -25.94 -7.37
C LEU A 400 10.65 -26.85 -8.54
N VAL A 401 10.49 -26.40 -9.79
CA VAL A 401 10.95 -27.12 -10.99
C VAL A 401 12.48 -27.21 -11.06
N ALA A 402 13.21 -26.20 -10.59
CA ALA A 402 14.65 -26.28 -10.42
C ALA A 402 15.06 -27.37 -9.42
N LEU A 403 14.41 -27.42 -8.25
CA LEU A 403 14.69 -28.41 -7.20
C LEU A 403 14.45 -29.86 -7.66
N ILE A 404 13.45 -30.11 -8.52
CA ILE A 404 13.18 -31.43 -9.12
C ILE A 404 14.39 -31.97 -9.92
N GLY A 405 15.24 -31.11 -10.46
CA GLY A 405 16.45 -31.52 -11.18
C GLY A 405 17.61 -31.96 -10.30
N ILE A 406 17.53 -31.82 -8.97
CA ILE A 406 18.61 -32.21 -8.06
C ILE A 406 18.54 -33.73 -7.85
N SER A 407 19.59 -34.44 -8.27
CA SER A 407 19.67 -35.89 -8.07
C SER A 407 19.69 -36.24 -6.58
N SER A 408 18.85 -37.18 -6.15
CA SER A 408 18.75 -37.60 -4.74
C SER A 408 20.05 -38.16 -4.15
N LYS A 409 20.97 -38.66 -4.99
CA LYS A 409 22.32 -39.08 -4.58
C LYS A 409 23.22 -37.92 -4.14
N ASN A 410 22.84 -36.69 -4.50
CA ASN A 410 23.58 -35.46 -4.25
C ASN A 410 22.98 -34.62 -3.11
N LEU A 411 22.04 -35.18 -2.34
CA LEU A 411 21.36 -34.56 -1.21
C LEU A 411 21.82 -35.17 0.12
N ALA A 412 22.33 -34.36 1.05
CA ALA A 412 22.53 -34.76 2.45
C ALA A 412 22.60 -33.54 3.37
N LEU A 413 21.98 -33.63 4.55
CA LEU A 413 22.05 -32.60 5.60
C LEU A 413 23.39 -32.67 6.34
N VAL A 414 24.45 -32.23 5.67
CA VAL A 414 25.84 -32.25 6.20
C VAL A 414 26.53 -30.92 5.94
N THR A 415 27.42 -30.51 6.83
CA THR A 415 28.36 -29.41 6.64
C THR A 415 29.76 -29.84 7.10
N PRO A 416 30.84 -29.18 6.65
CA PRO A 416 32.19 -29.39 7.17
C PRO A 416 32.43 -28.67 8.50
N GLY A 417 31.44 -27.89 8.98
CA GLY A 417 31.52 -27.10 10.19
C GLY A 417 31.35 -27.91 11.46
N VAL A 418 31.96 -27.42 12.54
CA VAL A 418 31.96 -28.06 13.87
C VAL A 418 31.29 -27.22 14.96
N SER A 419 30.95 -25.96 14.68
CA SER A 419 30.30 -25.09 15.66
C SER A 419 28.87 -25.56 15.95
N GLU A 420 28.52 -25.68 17.23
CA GLU A 420 27.24 -26.18 17.73
C GLU A 420 26.23 -25.04 17.98
N ILE A 421 24.97 -25.39 18.26
CA ILE A 421 23.84 -24.46 18.44
C ILE A 421 24.09 -23.39 19.53
N SER A 422 24.94 -23.70 20.53
CA SER A 422 25.29 -22.77 21.62
C SER A 422 26.56 -21.94 21.36
N SER A 423 27.09 -21.93 20.14
CA SER A 423 28.30 -21.19 19.79
C SER A 423 28.03 -19.71 19.45
N LYS A 424 29.09 -18.89 19.41
CA LYS A 424 28.97 -17.49 18.94
C LYS A 424 28.54 -17.43 17.48
N GLU A 425 29.05 -18.35 16.67
CA GLU A 425 28.78 -18.48 15.23
C GLU A 425 27.30 -18.79 14.98
N SER A 426 26.65 -19.56 15.85
CA SER A 426 25.21 -19.85 15.75
C SER A 426 24.39 -18.60 16.05
N LEU A 427 24.75 -17.85 17.09
CA LEU A 427 24.11 -16.56 17.40
C LEU A 427 24.27 -15.55 16.26
N LEU A 428 25.42 -15.53 15.58
CA LEU A 428 25.66 -14.75 14.37
C LEU A 428 24.78 -15.22 13.20
N GLY A 429 24.65 -16.54 12.99
CA GLY A 429 23.81 -17.15 11.96
C GLY A 429 22.32 -16.83 12.13
N PHE A 430 21.78 -17.08 13.32
CA PHE A 430 20.42 -16.70 13.72
C PHE A 430 20.17 -15.19 13.48
N ALA A 431 21.09 -14.35 13.95
CA ALA A 431 20.97 -12.90 13.83
C ALA A 431 21.00 -12.42 12.37
N LEU A 432 21.81 -13.06 11.50
CA LEU A 432 21.87 -12.76 10.07
C LEU A 432 20.54 -13.01 9.36
N VAL A 433 19.87 -14.13 9.68
CA VAL A 433 18.54 -14.45 9.15
C VAL A 433 17.53 -13.38 9.56
N VAL A 434 17.51 -12.98 10.84
CA VAL A 434 16.61 -11.92 11.32
C VAL A 434 16.90 -10.58 10.63
N MET A 435 18.18 -10.17 10.52
CA MET A 435 18.57 -8.93 9.86
C MET A 435 18.14 -8.89 8.40
N VAL A 436 18.54 -9.88 7.61
CA VAL A 436 18.27 -9.89 6.15
C VAL A 436 16.78 -9.91 5.87
N VAL A 437 16.02 -10.78 6.55
CA VAL A 437 14.59 -10.98 6.25
C VAL A 437 13.76 -9.79 6.72
N THR A 438 14.06 -9.17 7.87
CA THR A 438 13.28 -8.01 8.36
C THR A 438 13.60 -6.72 7.62
N VAL A 439 14.87 -6.44 7.28
CA VAL A 439 15.27 -5.21 6.56
C VAL A 439 14.70 -5.16 5.14
N LEU A 440 14.61 -6.31 4.45
CA LEU A 440 13.99 -6.39 3.14
C LEU A 440 12.46 -6.19 3.20
N TRP A 441 11.77 -6.82 4.17
CA TRP A 441 10.32 -7.06 4.06
C TRP A 441 9.44 -6.36 5.10
N ALA A 442 9.93 -6.00 6.29
CA ALA A 442 9.08 -5.47 7.36
C ALA A 442 8.34 -4.18 6.94
N ALA A 443 9.02 -3.30 6.20
CA ALA A 443 8.44 -2.06 5.69
C ALA A 443 7.44 -2.25 4.53
N VAL A 444 7.45 -3.42 3.87
CA VAL A 444 6.54 -3.79 2.77
C VAL A 444 5.22 -4.37 3.31
N ALA A 445 5.26 -5.03 4.47
CA ALA A 445 4.16 -5.82 5.00
C ALA A 445 2.81 -5.07 5.18
N PRO A 446 2.76 -3.84 5.73
CA PRO A 446 1.51 -3.07 5.80
C PRO A 446 0.92 -2.83 4.40
N ASN A 447 1.74 -2.47 3.41
CA ASN A 447 1.29 -2.16 2.06
C ASN A 447 0.66 -3.33 1.30
N LEU A 448 0.98 -4.58 1.67
CA LEU A 448 0.38 -5.78 1.10
C LEU A 448 -0.95 -6.14 1.78
N ALA A 449 -1.01 -5.97 3.10
CA ALA A 449 -2.19 -6.29 3.92
C ALA A 449 -3.28 -5.21 3.88
N LYS A 450 -2.95 -3.96 3.51
CA LYS A 450 -3.85 -2.81 3.69
C LYS A 450 -5.21 -2.82 2.97
N ALA A 451 -5.41 -3.71 2.00
CA ALA A 451 -6.70 -3.87 1.31
C ALA A 451 -7.49 -5.14 1.76
N ILE A 452 -7.13 -5.71 2.92
CA ILE A 452 -7.93 -6.69 3.67
C ILE A 452 -8.89 -5.90 4.56
N PRO A 453 -10.21 -6.21 4.59
CA PRO A 453 -11.19 -5.37 5.29
C PRO A 453 -11.11 -5.51 6.82
N MET A 454 -11.68 -4.54 7.55
CA MET A 454 -11.69 -4.49 9.00
C MET A 454 -12.42 -5.69 9.62
N ARG A 455 -13.46 -6.23 8.98
CA ARG A 455 -14.20 -7.41 9.47
C ARG A 455 -13.39 -8.72 9.58
N GLU A 456 -12.24 -8.84 8.91
CA GLU A 456 -11.44 -10.06 8.97
C GLU A 456 -10.62 -10.15 10.28
N ARG A 457 -10.68 -11.31 10.94
CA ARG A 457 -9.97 -11.56 12.20
C ARG A 457 -8.46 -11.40 12.01
N GLY A 458 -7.84 -10.49 12.77
CA GLY A 458 -6.41 -10.15 12.63
C GLY A 458 -5.47 -11.35 12.72
N LEU A 459 -5.81 -12.35 13.56
CA LEU A 459 -5.08 -13.60 13.69
C LEU A 459 -5.01 -14.43 12.39
N ARG A 460 -6.02 -14.35 11.51
CA ARG A 460 -5.96 -14.97 10.17
C ARG A 460 -4.90 -14.32 9.29
N VAL A 461 -4.79 -12.99 9.35
CA VAL A 461 -3.78 -12.24 8.58
C VAL A 461 -2.38 -12.54 9.13
N PHE A 462 -2.22 -12.51 10.45
CA PHE A 462 -0.99 -12.91 11.13
C PHE A 462 -0.56 -14.33 10.69
N GLY A 463 -1.45 -15.32 10.80
CA GLY A 463 -1.16 -16.71 10.46
C GLY A 463 -0.71 -16.91 9.01
N TRP A 464 -1.43 -16.34 8.04
CA TRP A 464 -1.05 -16.49 6.62
C TRP A 464 0.27 -15.78 6.27
N VAL A 465 0.54 -14.61 6.87
CA VAL A 465 1.82 -13.90 6.67
C VAL A 465 2.97 -14.63 7.37
N ALA A 466 2.74 -15.16 8.58
CA ALA A 466 3.73 -15.96 9.31
C ALA A 466 4.07 -17.25 8.57
N ILE A 467 3.09 -18.03 8.09
CA ILE A 467 3.36 -19.25 7.30
C ILE A 467 4.23 -18.93 6.07
N ALA A 468 3.96 -17.81 5.39
CA ALA A 468 4.69 -17.39 4.20
C ALA A 468 6.10 -16.83 4.46
N ASN A 469 6.37 -16.28 5.64
CA ASN A 469 7.64 -15.63 6.00
C ASN A 469 8.49 -16.41 7.01
N PHE A 470 7.93 -17.42 7.67
CA PHE A 470 8.61 -18.34 8.59
C PHE A 470 8.62 -19.77 8.03
N VAL A 471 7.47 -20.45 8.02
CA VAL A 471 7.40 -21.91 7.85
C VAL A 471 7.93 -22.34 6.49
N ILE A 472 7.42 -21.76 5.41
CA ILE A 472 7.79 -22.18 4.05
C ILE A 472 9.23 -21.74 3.70
N PRO A 473 9.68 -20.51 4.01
CA PRO A 473 11.09 -20.13 3.86
C PRO A 473 12.07 -21.03 4.63
N ALA A 474 11.77 -21.41 5.88
CA ALA A 474 12.61 -22.31 6.65
C ALA A 474 12.71 -23.71 6.02
N LEU A 475 11.60 -24.25 5.49
CA LEU A 475 11.62 -25.53 4.76
C LEU A 475 12.43 -25.44 3.46
N VAL A 476 12.35 -24.34 2.72
CA VAL A 476 13.18 -24.11 1.52
C VAL A 476 14.66 -23.93 1.89
N ALA A 477 14.96 -23.33 3.05
CA ALA A 477 16.34 -23.21 3.54
C ALA A 477 16.94 -24.58 3.94
N ILE A 478 16.16 -25.46 4.57
CA ILE A 478 16.56 -26.84 4.87
C ILE A 478 16.75 -27.65 3.57
N ALA A 479 15.89 -27.46 2.57
CA ALA A 479 16.08 -28.06 1.24
C ALA A 479 17.37 -27.56 0.58
N ALA A 480 17.63 -26.25 0.61
CA ALA A 480 18.88 -25.66 0.14
C ALA A 480 20.10 -26.22 0.87
N LEU A 481 20.01 -26.46 2.18
CA LEU A 481 21.10 -27.04 2.98
C LEU A 481 21.42 -28.46 2.51
N SER A 482 20.40 -29.27 2.21
CA SER A 482 20.61 -30.63 1.70
C SER A 482 21.33 -30.66 0.34
N TRP A 483 21.18 -29.60 -0.49
CA TRP A 483 21.84 -29.49 -1.79
C TRP A 483 23.23 -28.85 -1.74
N LEU A 484 23.39 -27.76 -0.97
CA LEU A 484 24.64 -26.99 -0.84
C LEU A 484 25.61 -27.64 0.16
N GLY A 485 25.11 -28.26 1.22
CA GLY A 485 25.89 -28.88 2.30
C GLY A 485 26.95 -29.89 1.83
N PRO A 486 26.62 -30.86 0.95
CA PRO A 486 27.60 -31.79 0.36
C PRO A 486 28.70 -31.09 -0.45
N ARG A 487 28.43 -29.87 -0.94
CA ARG A 487 29.32 -29.03 -1.75
C ARG A 487 30.00 -27.94 -0.94
N ALA A 488 29.74 -27.84 0.37
CA ALA A 488 30.20 -26.76 1.23
C ALA A 488 31.73 -26.54 1.23
N LYS A 489 32.54 -27.57 0.92
CA LYS A 489 34.00 -27.41 0.73
C LYS A 489 34.39 -26.56 -0.49
N GLN A 490 33.53 -26.45 -1.51
CA GLN A 490 33.69 -25.52 -2.63
C GLN A 490 33.25 -24.09 -2.23
N LEU A 491 32.29 -23.97 -1.31
CA LEU A 491 31.68 -22.72 -0.87
C LEU A 491 32.43 -22.01 0.27
N ALA A 492 33.13 -22.76 1.13
CA ALA A 492 33.83 -22.25 2.31
C ALA A 492 35.29 -21.84 2.07
N VAL A 493 35.79 -21.95 0.84
CA VAL A 493 37.20 -21.68 0.48
C VAL A 493 37.46 -20.25 0.04
N ILE A 494 36.41 -19.47 -0.26
CA ILE A 494 36.56 -18.14 -0.86
C ILE A 494 35.80 -17.08 -0.03
N VAL A 495 36.57 -16.25 0.67
CA VAL A 495 36.19 -14.92 1.13
C VAL A 495 37.04 -13.93 0.29
N PRO A 496 36.45 -12.96 -0.43
CA PRO A 496 35.03 -12.61 -0.49
C PRO A 496 34.17 -13.68 -1.18
N LEU A 497 32.85 -13.63 -0.93
CA LEU A 497 31.85 -14.52 -1.53
C LEU A 497 31.95 -14.52 -3.06
N ASP A 498 32.37 -15.65 -3.63
CA ASP A 498 32.54 -15.80 -5.08
C ASP A 498 31.27 -16.38 -5.73
N LEU A 499 30.60 -15.59 -6.57
CA LEU A 499 29.46 -16.05 -7.37
C LEU A 499 29.85 -17.18 -8.36
N ASN A 500 31.12 -17.27 -8.77
CA ASN A 500 31.56 -18.37 -9.64
C ASN A 500 31.49 -19.72 -8.93
N ALA A 501 31.67 -19.77 -7.61
CA ALA A 501 31.51 -21.01 -6.84
C ALA A 501 30.05 -21.51 -6.84
N LEU A 502 29.07 -20.61 -6.71
CA LEU A 502 27.66 -20.96 -6.92
C LEU A 502 27.38 -21.35 -8.37
N LEU A 503 27.96 -20.65 -9.35
CA LEU A 503 27.77 -20.94 -10.76
C LEU A 503 28.25 -22.36 -11.10
N VAL A 504 29.41 -22.79 -10.60
CA VAL A 504 29.90 -24.18 -10.78
C VAL A 504 28.88 -25.21 -10.27
N ILE A 505 28.29 -24.99 -9.08
CA ILE A 505 27.24 -25.87 -8.53
C ILE A 505 25.97 -25.86 -9.39
N VAL A 506 25.56 -24.70 -9.90
CA VAL A 506 24.41 -24.57 -10.81
C VAL A 506 24.67 -25.22 -12.18
N MET A 507 25.94 -25.30 -12.61
CA MET A 507 26.34 -26.01 -13.84
C MET A 507 26.32 -27.55 -13.69
N GLU A 508 26.29 -28.10 -12.48
CA GLU A 508 26.01 -29.54 -12.26
C GLU A 508 24.55 -29.92 -12.54
N LEU A 509 23.61 -28.95 -12.51
CA LEU A 509 22.18 -29.22 -12.70
C LEU A 509 21.84 -29.56 -14.17
N PRO A 510 20.84 -30.44 -14.42
CA PRO A 510 20.27 -30.65 -15.74
C PRO A 510 19.79 -29.33 -16.37
N GLN A 511 19.92 -29.19 -17.69
CA GLN A 511 19.66 -27.94 -18.41
C GLN A 511 18.27 -27.34 -18.13
N TYR A 512 17.21 -28.16 -18.05
CA TYR A 512 15.86 -27.69 -17.72
C TYR A 512 15.76 -27.07 -16.33
N SER A 513 16.41 -27.70 -15.34
CA SER A 513 16.43 -27.24 -13.94
C SER A 513 17.26 -25.97 -13.80
N ARG A 514 18.41 -25.90 -14.50
CA ARG A 514 19.25 -24.70 -14.59
C ARG A 514 18.50 -23.50 -15.19
N ILE A 515 17.79 -23.70 -16.31
CA ILE A 515 16.96 -22.65 -16.94
C ILE A 515 15.84 -22.22 -16.00
N SER A 516 15.16 -23.17 -15.35
CA SER A 516 14.11 -22.86 -14.37
C SER A 516 14.64 -22.11 -13.15
N LEU A 517 15.84 -22.42 -12.67
CA LEU A 517 16.52 -21.70 -11.58
C LEU A 517 16.78 -20.24 -11.99
N VAL A 518 17.38 -20.00 -13.15
CA VAL A 518 17.67 -18.65 -13.65
C VAL A 518 16.39 -17.83 -13.85
N ILE A 519 15.33 -18.44 -14.41
CA ILE A 519 14.02 -17.78 -14.55
C ILE A 519 13.41 -17.48 -13.17
N GLY A 520 13.42 -18.44 -12.24
CA GLY A 520 12.90 -18.25 -10.88
C GLY A 520 13.65 -17.16 -10.11
N VAL A 521 14.97 -17.07 -10.28
CA VAL A 521 15.81 -15.99 -9.76
C VAL A 521 15.41 -14.64 -10.36
N ALA A 522 15.34 -14.55 -11.70
CA ALA A 522 15.00 -13.30 -12.38
C ALA A 522 13.59 -12.80 -12.04
N VAL A 523 12.59 -13.68 -11.99
CA VAL A 523 11.21 -13.33 -11.61
C VAL A 523 11.13 -12.95 -10.13
N THR A 524 11.85 -13.65 -9.24
CA THR A 524 11.96 -13.28 -7.81
C THR A 524 12.49 -11.85 -7.65
N LEU A 525 13.64 -11.54 -8.27
CA LEU A 525 14.29 -10.23 -8.11
C LEU A 525 13.46 -9.10 -8.75
N THR A 526 12.86 -9.36 -9.91
CA THR A 526 11.91 -8.45 -10.57
C THR A 526 10.68 -8.18 -9.68
N TYR A 527 10.17 -9.23 -9.02
CA TYR A 527 9.00 -9.11 -8.15
C TYR A 527 9.32 -8.39 -6.82
N ALA A 528 10.47 -8.70 -6.21
CA ALA A 528 10.99 -7.94 -5.06
C ALA A 528 11.19 -6.45 -5.39
N LEU A 529 11.75 -6.15 -6.56
CA LEU A 529 11.93 -4.79 -7.05
C LEU A 529 10.57 -4.07 -7.24
N LEU A 530 9.58 -4.76 -7.80
CA LEU A 530 8.21 -4.23 -7.94
C LEU A 530 7.60 -3.86 -6.59
N LEU A 531 7.79 -4.69 -5.55
CA LEU A 531 7.27 -4.43 -4.21
C LEU A 531 8.01 -3.29 -3.49
N THR A 532 9.34 -3.22 -3.62
CA THR A 532 10.18 -2.20 -2.98
C THR A 532 9.99 -0.82 -3.61
N LEU A 533 9.99 -0.69 -4.95
CA LEU A 533 9.71 0.56 -5.65
C LEU A 533 8.30 1.09 -5.38
N LYS A 534 7.29 0.20 -5.44
CA LYS A 534 5.88 0.54 -5.17
C LYS A 534 5.65 0.96 -3.72
N THR A 535 6.45 0.43 -2.79
CA THR A 535 6.47 0.88 -1.39
C THR A 535 7.14 2.25 -1.30
N ALA A 536 8.39 2.39 -1.72
CA ALA A 536 9.17 3.64 -1.62
C ALA A 536 8.44 4.85 -2.23
N ALA A 537 7.74 4.66 -3.36
CA ALA A 537 6.90 5.71 -3.96
C ALA A 537 5.71 6.15 -3.08
N LEU A 538 5.08 5.22 -2.33
CA LEU A 538 4.02 5.54 -1.36
C LEU A 538 4.58 6.24 -0.11
N ASP A 539 5.82 5.92 0.26
CA ASP A 539 6.47 6.55 1.41
C ASP A 539 6.88 7.99 1.09
N LEU A 540 7.43 8.23 -0.10
CA LEU A 540 7.80 9.56 -0.57
C LEU A 540 6.57 10.46 -0.75
N SER A 541 5.44 9.95 -1.25
CA SER A 541 4.17 10.69 -1.29
C SER A 541 3.53 10.94 0.08
N ALA A 542 4.04 10.33 1.16
CA ALA A 542 3.63 10.58 2.54
C ALA A 542 4.62 11.50 3.30
N LEU A 543 5.76 11.82 2.69
CA LEU A 543 6.79 12.75 3.18
C LEU A 543 6.71 14.12 2.49
N LEU A 544 6.39 14.15 1.20
CA LEU A 544 6.33 15.35 0.36
C LEU A 544 4.92 15.52 -0.25
N PRO A 545 4.43 16.76 -0.42
CA PRO A 545 3.14 17.05 -1.05
C PRO A 545 3.20 16.91 -2.58
N VAL A 546 3.58 15.72 -3.07
CA VAL A 546 3.68 15.40 -4.50
C VAL A 546 2.65 14.35 -4.92
N LYS A 547 2.12 14.47 -6.14
CA LYS A 547 1.24 13.43 -6.73
C LYS A 547 2.01 12.11 -6.83
N ARG A 548 1.32 10.97 -6.63
CA ARG A 548 1.95 9.64 -6.53
C ARG A 548 2.80 9.25 -7.76
N ILE A 549 2.47 9.74 -8.96
CA ILE A 549 3.27 9.53 -10.18
C ILE A 549 4.63 10.23 -10.06
N SER A 550 4.64 11.50 -9.64
CA SER A 550 5.85 12.27 -9.36
C SER A 550 6.70 11.61 -8.26
N ALA A 551 6.07 11.06 -7.23
CA ALA A 551 6.77 10.30 -6.18
C ALA A 551 7.48 9.05 -6.73
N SER A 552 6.84 8.26 -7.60
CA SER A 552 7.50 7.14 -8.27
C SER A 552 8.63 7.57 -9.21
N LEU A 553 8.48 8.66 -9.97
CA LEU A 553 9.55 9.16 -10.84
C LEU A 553 10.76 9.65 -10.03
N LEU A 554 10.54 10.38 -8.94
CA LEU A 554 11.61 10.81 -8.04
C LEU A 554 12.26 9.62 -7.32
N THR A 555 11.49 8.58 -6.97
CA THR A 555 12.03 7.31 -6.48
C THR A 555 12.97 6.65 -7.50
N VAL A 556 12.59 6.61 -8.78
CA VAL A 556 13.44 6.10 -9.86
C VAL A 556 14.74 6.90 -9.99
N VAL A 557 14.67 8.24 -9.91
CA VAL A 557 15.88 9.09 -9.95
C VAL A 557 16.83 8.77 -8.78
N VAL A 558 16.32 8.59 -7.56
CA VAL A 558 17.14 8.21 -6.40
C VAL A 558 17.74 6.80 -6.57
N VAL A 559 16.97 5.83 -7.08
CA VAL A 559 17.44 4.45 -7.35
C VAL A 559 18.51 4.42 -8.43
N ILE A 560 18.36 5.19 -9.52
CA ILE A 560 19.38 5.34 -10.56
C ILE A 560 20.63 6.05 -10.02
N GLY A 561 20.46 7.05 -9.15
CA GLY A 561 21.58 7.70 -8.44
C GLY A 561 22.39 6.73 -7.57
N ALA A 562 21.72 5.80 -6.89
CA ALA A 562 22.40 4.71 -6.17
C ALA A 562 23.07 3.71 -7.13
N LEU A 563 22.44 3.36 -8.26
CA LEU A 563 23.02 2.49 -9.29
C LEU A 563 24.27 3.09 -9.95
N VAL A 564 24.36 4.41 -10.09
CA VAL A 564 25.59 5.11 -10.51
C VAL A 564 26.75 4.85 -9.53
N LEU A 565 26.48 4.87 -8.22
CA LEU A 565 27.49 4.57 -7.20
C LEU A 565 27.90 3.08 -7.17
N PHE A 566 26.96 2.18 -7.47
CA PHE A 566 27.24 0.74 -7.61
C PHE A 566 28.05 0.44 -8.88
N SER A 567 27.71 1.01 -10.03
CA SER A 567 28.43 0.80 -11.30
C SER A 567 29.84 1.41 -11.31
N ALA A 568 30.18 2.27 -10.36
CA ALA A 568 31.53 2.80 -10.18
C ALA A 568 32.47 1.84 -9.44
N GLN A 569 31.97 0.73 -8.87
CA GLN A 569 32.79 -0.23 -8.12
C GLN A 569 33.47 -1.27 -9.02
N PRO A 570 34.75 -1.60 -8.80
CA PRO A 570 35.40 -2.73 -9.46
C PRO A 570 34.68 -4.06 -9.18
N LEU A 571 34.55 -4.91 -10.19
CA LEU A 571 33.78 -6.16 -10.12
C LEU A 571 34.24 -7.10 -8.98
N ASN A 572 35.55 -7.12 -8.69
CA ASN A 572 36.15 -7.92 -7.62
C ASN A 572 35.91 -7.39 -6.20
N VAL A 573 35.37 -6.17 -6.05
CA VAL A 573 35.01 -5.53 -4.76
C VAL A 573 33.49 -5.36 -4.65
N ALA A 574 32.78 -5.30 -5.78
CA ALA A 574 31.35 -4.98 -5.87
C ALA A 574 30.47 -5.77 -4.89
N LEU A 575 30.68 -7.09 -4.71
CA LEU A 575 29.89 -7.91 -3.79
C LEU A 575 30.09 -7.52 -2.31
N ASN A 576 31.32 -7.28 -1.86
CA ASN A 576 31.58 -6.79 -0.51
C ASN A 576 31.01 -5.37 -0.31
N TYR A 577 31.06 -4.52 -1.35
CA TYR A 577 30.41 -3.21 -1.31
C TYR A 577 28.88 -3.32 -1.21
N LEU A 578 28.23 -4.26 -1.92
CA LEU A 578 26.79 -4.52 -1.76
C LEU A 578 26.46 -4.99 -0.33
N VAL A 579 27.26 -5.88 0.25
CA VAL A 579 27.10 -6.38 1.63
C VAL A 579 27.22 -5.22 2.64
N ASN A 580 28.26 -4.39 2.52
CA ASN A 580 28.45 -3.25 3.41
C ASN A 580 27.36 -2.16 3.27
N ILE A 581 26.86 -1.92 2.06
CA ILE A 581 25.71 -1.04 1.85
C ILE A 581 24.42 -1.67 2.41
N PHE A 582 24.27 -3.01 2.39
CA PHE A 582 23.17 -3.69 3.08
C PHE A 582 23.26 -3.53 4.60
N ILE A 583 24.45 -3.65 5.20
CA ILE A 583 24.67 -3.40 6.63
C ILE A 583 24.38 -1.93 6.98
N LEU A 584 24.77 -0.97 6.13
CA LEU A 584 24.45 0.45 6.32
C LEU A 584 22.95 0.74 6.33
N VAL A 585 22.16 0.14 5.42
CA VAL A 585 20.69 0.32 5.46
C VAL A 585 20.03 -0.46 6.60
N SER A 586 20.66 -1.53 7.07
CA SER A 586 20.25 -2.24 8.29
C SER A 586 20.42 -1.36 9.53
N LEU A 587 21.53 -0.61 9.62
CA LEU A 587 21.80 0.37 10.68
C LEU A 587 20.69 1.44 10.77
N PHE A 588 20.30 2.05 9.65
CA PHE A 588 19.26 3.09 9.64
C PHE A 588 17.83 2.57 9.89
N SER A 589 17.57 1.28 9.69
CA SER A 589 16.22 0.70 9.80
C SER A 589 15.95 -0.07 11.10
N ALA A 590 16.98 -0.67 11.72
CA ALA A 590 16.85 -1.53 12.91
C ALA A 590 15.96 -0.94 14.03
N GLY A 591 16.28 0.28 14.47
CA GLY A 591 15.53 0.95 15.53
C GLY A 591 14.08 1.25 15.15
N TRP A 592 13.85 1.71 13.92
CA TRP A 592 12.50 1.97 13.41
C TRP A 592 11.65 0.71 13.28
N ILE A 593 12.24 -0.42 12.84
CA ILE A 593 11.58 -1.73 12.79
C ILE A 593 11.12 -2.13 14.21
N GLY A 594 12.04 -2.07 15.19
CA GLY A 594 11.73 -2.40 16.59
C GLY A 594 10.59 -1.54 17.16
N MET A 595 10.62 -0.22 16.91
CA MET A 595 9.59 0.69 17.40
C MET A 595 8.22 0.48 16.74
N LEU A 596 8.16 0.44 15.39
CA LEU A 596 6.91 0.29 14.66
C LEU A 596 6.22 -1.04 15.00
N VAL A 597 6.97 -2.14 15.01
CA VAL A 597 6.41 -3.47 15.25
C VAL A 597 5.89 -3.60 16.69
N THR A 598 6.53 -2.94 17.65
CA THR A 598 6.06 -2.91 19.05
C THR A 598 4.80 -2.07 19.22
N ASP A 599 4.72 -0.88 18.61
CA ASP A 599 3.51 -0.05 18.62
C ASP A 599 2.31 -0.81 18.03
N VAL A 600 2.50 -1.49 16.89
CA VAL A 600 1.47 -2.31 16.24
C VAL A 600 1.07 -3.51 17.09
N ALA A 601 2.00 -4.13 17.82
CA ALA A 601 1.71 -5.25 18.74
C ALA A 601 0.94 -4.80 19.99
N LEU A 602 1.25 -3.63 20.53
CA LEU A 602 0.62 -3.07 21.73
C LEU A 602 -0.81 -2.59 21.49
N ARG A 603 -1.10 -2.09 20.27
CA ARG A 603 -2.45 -1.68 19.85
C ARG A 603 -3.40 -2.87 19.78
N ARG A 604 -4.61 -2.65 20.28
CA ARG A 604 -5.76 -3.55 20.23
C ARG A 604 -6.74 -3.07 19.14
N ILE A 605 -6.94 -1.77 19.03
CA ILE A 605 -7.97 -1.09 18.21
C ILE A 605 -7.45 -0.83 16.78
N ALA A 606 -8.34 -0.39 15.88
CA ALA A 606 -7.98 0.19 14.59
C ALA A 606 -7.26 1.54 14.74
N TYR A 607 -6.74 2.09 13.64
CA TYR A 607 -6.21 3.46 13.61
C TYR A 607 -7.29 4.39 13.06
N HIS A 608 -7.59 5.49 13.76
CA HIS A 608 -8.41 6.55 13.18
C HIS A 608 -7.67 7.20 12.00
N GLU A 609 -8.17 6.97 10.79
CA GLU A 609 -7.43 7.23 9.54
C GLU A 609 -7.30 8.73 9.25
N LEU A 610 -8.32 9.53 9.59
CA LEU A 610 -8.35 10.98 9.39
C LEU A 610 -7.34 11.73 10.28
N SER A 611 -7.14 11.30 11.53
CA SER A 611 -6.12 11.89 12.41
C SER A 611 -4.67 11.55 11.98
N LEU A 612 -4.46 10.62 11.05
CA LEU A 612 -3.13 10.36 10.46
C LEU A 612 -2.77 11.36 9.34
N SER A 613 -3.73 12.08 8.77
CA SER A 613 -3.49 13.22 7.88
C SER A 613 -3.53 14.56 8.62
N ARG A 614 -4.58 14.79 9.44
CA ARG A 614 -4.81 16.05 10.16
C ARG A 614 -3.84 16.21 11.35
N SER A 615 -3.02 17.26 11.33
CA SER A 615 -1.89 17.44 12.27
C SER A 615 -2.28 17.74 13.73
N TYR A 616 -3.56 18.02 13.99
CA TYR A 616 -4.12 18.36 15.30
C TYR A 616 -4.82 17.18 16.01
N GLY A 617 -5.09 16.07 15.32
CA GLY A 617 -5.73 14.89 15.91
C GLY A 617 -4.84 14.04 16.83
N PHE A 618 -5.38 12.91 17.29
CA PHE A 618 -4.89 12.02 18.37
C PHE A 618 -3.37 11.71 18.37
N TYR A 619 -2.74 11.65 17.20
CA TYR A 619 -1.32 11.30 17.05
C TYR A 619 -0.36 12.49 17.20
N LYS A 620 -0.88 13.73 17.30
CA LYS A 620 -0.15 14.99 17.47
C LYS A 620 0.78 15.34 16.29
N ARG A 621 1.30 16.58 16.31
CA ARG A 621 2.33 17.03 15.36
C ARG A 621 3.65 16.27 15.53
N PHE A 622 4.10 16.06 16.77
CA PHE A 622 5.37 15.40 17.12
C PHE A 622 5.24 14.60 18.43
N SER A 623 5.63 13.31 18.42
CA SER A 623 5.84 12.52 19.66
C SER A 623 7.31 12.63 20.08
N ILE A 624 7.65 13.72 20.79
CA ILE A 624 9.04 14.10 21.14
C ILE A 624 9.79 12.98 21.88
N ILE A 625 9.14 12.37 22.88
CA ILE A 625 9.73 11.28 23.70
C ILE A 625 10.12 10.08 22.81
N SER A 626 9.34 9.83 21.76
CA SER A 626 9.55 8.72 20.85
C SER A 626 10.52 9.01 19.72
N ILE A 627 10.61 10.26 19.25
CA ILE A 627 11.71 10.70 18.39
C ILE A 627 13.04 10.60 19.16
N SER A 628 13.04 10.96 20.45
CA SER A 628 14.20 10.79 21.34
C SER A 628 14.56 9.31 21.53
N SER A 629 13.56 8.44 21.75
CA SER A 629 13.75 6.98 21.81
C SER A 629 14.34 6.42 20.52
N TRP A 630 13.88 6.89 19.36
CA TRP A 630 14.44 6.51 18.07
C TRP A 630 15.89 6.99 17.91
N LEU A 631 16.22 8.22 18.31
CA LEU A 631 17.60 8.73 18.31
C LEU A 631 18.52 7.89 19.23
N VAL A 632 18.05 7.45 20.39
CA VAL A 632 18.79 6.51 21.25
C VAL A 632 18.98 5.16 20.55
N SER A 633 17.97 4.66 19.83
CA SER A 633 18.14 3.43 19.02
C SER A 633 19.13 3.63 17.86
N VAL A 634 19.21 4.81 17.24
CA VAL A 634 20.22 5.13 16.21
C VAL A 634 21.62 5.24 16.83
N ALA A 635 21.76 5.76 18.05
CA ALA A 635 23.02 5.74 18.79
C ALA A 635 23.47 4.30 19.11
N SER A 636 22.54 3.41 19.48
CA SER A 636 22.80 1.95 19.59
C SER A 636 23.22 1.34 18.26
N ALA A 637 22.58 1.74 17.15
CA ALA A 637 22.92 1.27 15.81
C ALA A 637 24.37 1.62 15.45
N ILE A 638 24.76 2.89 15.65
CA ILE A 638 26.13 3.38 15.43
C ILE A 638 27.12 2.71 16.38
N ALA A 639 26.72 2.39 17.61
CA ALA A 639 27.57 1.71 18.58
C ALA A 639 27.84 0.24 18.22
N PHE A 640 26.85 -0.53 17.79
CA PHE A 640 26.99 -1.99 17.65
C PHE A 640 27.02 -2.52 16.21
N ILE A 641 26.71 -1.72 15.18
CA ILE A 641 26.71 -2.16 13.78
C ILE A 641 27.93 -1.57 13.05
N PRO A 642 28.97 -2.36 12.74
CA PRO A 642 30.15 -1.91 12.00
C PRO A 642 29.84 -1.84 10.51
N VAL A 643 30.18 -0.72 9.87
CA VAL A 643 30.04 -0.52 8.43
C VAL A 643 31.43 -0.31 7.84
N ASN A 644 31.93 -1.28 7.08
CA ASN A 644 33.24 -1.23 6.43
C ASN A 644 33.15 -0.44 5.10
N LEU A 645 32.86 0.86 5.22
CA LEU A 645 32.86 1.81 4.12
C LEU A 645 33.68 3.04 4.50
N LYS A 646 34.47 3.55 3.56
CA LYS A 646 35.39 4.69 3.74
C LYS A 646 34.71 5.89 4.43
N GLY A 647 35.15 6.21 5.65
CA GLY A 647 34.63 7.33 6.45
C GLY A 647 33.53 6.95 7.44
N LEU A 648 33.08 5.69 7.46
CA LEU A 648 32.20 5.13 8.51
C LEU A 648 32.98 4.32 9.54
N ASP A 649 34.31 4.49 9.55
CA ASP A 649 35.30 3.85 10.42
C ASP A 649 35.17 4.20 11.93
N PHE A 650 34.08 4.87 12.34
CA PHE A 650 33.64 5.07 13.73
C PHE A 650 32.51 4.12 14.18
N THR A 651 31.86 3.40 13.26
CA THR A 651 30.67 2.56 13.53
C THR A 651 31.02 1.17 14.10
N GLY A 652 30.21 0.63 15.02
CA GLY A 652 30.42 -0.70 15.61
C GLY A 652 31.45 -0.78 16.75
N PHE A 653 31.87 0.36 17.33
CA PHE A 653 32.87 0.42 18.40
C PHE A 653 32.48 -0.32 19.70
N GLY A 654 31.18 -0.53 19.94
CA GLY A 654 30.64 -1.24 21.10
C GLY A 654 30.73 -2.76 21.00
N LEU A 655 31.01 -3.34 19.83
CA LEU A 655 31.17 -4.80 19.68
C LEU A 655 32.34 -5.34 20.51
N GLU A 656 33.45 -4.60 20.57
CA GLU A 656 34.63 -4.97 21.35
C GLU A 656 34.30 -5.08 22.84
N SER A 657 33.38 -4.24 23.35
CA SER A 657 32.90 -4.26 24.74
C SER A 657 32.06 -5.50 25.09
N ILE A 658 31.53 -6.21 24.10
CA ILE A 658 30.80 -7.48 24.27
C ILE A 658 31.59 -8.70 23.77
N GLY A 659 32.90 -8.54 23.52
CA GLY A 659 33.79 -9.62 23.10
C GLY A 659 33.48 -10.17 21.70
N LEU A 660 33.05 -9.29 20.79
CA LEU A 660 32.92 -9.55 19.36
C LEU A 660 33.92 -8.69 18.57
N GLU A 661 34.32 -9.18 17.41
CA GLU A 661 35.20 -8.46 16.51
C GLU A 661 34.44 -7.37 15.75
N ARG A 662 35.13 -6.27 15.44
CA ARG A 662 34.58 -5.14 14.69
C ARG A 662 34.58 -5.42 13.17
N ASN A 663 33.85 -6.46 12.75
CA ASN A 663 33.84 -6.99 11.40
C ASN A 663 32.41 -7.14 10.83
N GLU A 664 32.31 -7.30 9.51
CA GLU A 664 31.03 -7.46 8.78
C GLU A 664 30.20 -8.64 9.29
N TYR A 665 30.87 -9.73 9.70
CA TYR A 665 30.24 -10.91 10.27
C TYR A 665 29.48 -10.62 11.56
N SER A 666 29.96 -9.71 12.41
CA SER A 666 29.38 -9.37 13.71
C SER A 666 28.23 -8.36 13.66
N ALA A 667 28.03 -7.69 12.52
CA ALA A 667 26.96 -6.71 12.33
C ALA A 667 25.53 -7.19 12.63
N PRO A 668 25.13 -8.46 12.37
CA PRO A 668 23.79 -8.93 12.68
C PRO A 668 23.46 -8.95 14.17
N ILE A 669 24.44 -9.21 15.05
CA ILE A 669 24.21 -9.12 16.51
C ILE A 669 23.97 -7.66 16.91
N GLY A 670 24.71 -6.72 16.34
CA GLY A 670 24.44 -5.28 16.52
C GLY A 670 23.06 -4.85 16.03
N PHE A 671 22.58 -5.45 14.93
CA PHE A 671 21.21 -5.27 14.46
C PHE A 671 20.18 -5.79 15.48
N LEU A 672 20.35 -7.00 16.01
CA LEU A 672 19.47 -7.54 17.04
C LEU A 672 19.43 -6.68 18.31
N ILE A 673 20.59 -6.25 18.81
CA ILE A 673 20.70 -5.35 19.99
C ILE A 673 19.92 -4.06 19.73
N THR A 674 20.04 -3.51 18.51
CA THR A 674 19.39 -2.26 18.12
C THR A 674 17.88 -2.39 17.93
N VAL A 675 17.40 -3.49 17.34
CA VAL A 675 15.97 -3.82 17.27
C VAL A 675 15.42 -3.99 18.69
N ALA A 676 16.10 -4.75 19.56
CA ALA A 676 15.70 -4.95 20.95
C ALA A 676 15.65 -3.64 21.74
N ALA A 677 16.61 -2.73 21.54
CA ALA A 677 16.56 -1.39 22.11
C ALA A 677 15.33 -0.61 21.63
N GLY A 678 15.00 -0.64 20.34
CA GLY A 678 13.78 -0.05 19.78
C GLY A 678 12.49 -0.63 20.38
N VAL A 679 12.44 -1.95 20.63
CA VAL A 679 11.33 -2.62 21.33
C VAL A 679 11.22 -2.15 22.77
N ILE A 680 12.31 -2.24 23.55
CA ILE A 680 12.34 -1.93 24.98
C ILE A 680 11.98 -0.46 25.24
N LEU A 681 12.58 0.48 24.49
CA LEU A 681 12.27 1.90 24.61
C LEU A 681 10.79 2.19 24.26
N THR A 682 10.22 1.46 23.31
CA THR A 682 8.79 1.58 22.96
C THR A 682 7.88 1.04 24.06
N LEU A 683 8.20 -0.11 24.67
CA LEU A 683 7.46 -0.65 25.81
C LEU A 683 7.46 0.33 27.00
N ILE A 684 8.61 0.94 27.31
CA ILE A 684 8.75 1.90 28.42
C ILE A 684 7.97 3.20 28.14
N VAL A 685 8.09 3.75 26.92
CA VAL A 685 7.58 5.10 26.61
C VAL A 685 6.14 5.13 26.10
N ARG A 686 5.74 4.18 25.24
CA ARG A 686 4.51 4.34 24.43
C ARG A 686 3.24 3.79 25.05
N ILE A 687 3.30 2.83 25.97
CA ILE A 687 2.09 2.22 26.54
C ILE A 687 1.05 3.28 27.00
N PRO A 688 1.40 4.34 27.76
CA PRO A 688 0.41 5.37 28.12
C PRO A 688 -0.08 6.21 26.93
N GLU A 689 0.78 6.56 25.96
CA GLU A 689 0.37 7.34 24.77
C GLU A 689 -0.58 6.54 23.86
N ILE A 690 -0.29 5.24 23.64
CA ILE A 690 -1.17 4.33 22.90
C ILE A 690 -2.52 4.18 23.60
N ARG A 691 -2.53 3.98 24.93
CA ARG A 691 -3.78 3.84 25.72
C ARG A 691 -4.52 5.16 25.90
N LYS A 692 -3.94 6.33 25.59
CA LYS A 692 -4.69 7.59 25.42
C LYS A 692 -5.33 7.64 24.04
N GLN A 693 -4.55 7.45 22.98
CA GLN A 693 -5.05 7.42 21.59
C GLN A 693 -6.21 6.43 21.41
N GLU A 694 -6.10 5.21 21.94
CA GLU A 694 -7.16 4.20 21.85
C GLU A 694 -8.47 4.59 22.57
N ARG A 695 -8.42 5.43 23.61
CA ARG A 695 -9.62 5.94 24.28
C ARG A 695 -10.27 7.07 23.48
N GLU A 696 -9.47 7.96 22.90
CA GLU A 696 -9.93 9.03 22.01
C GLU A 696 -10.64 8.46 20.77
N VAL A 697 -10.09 7.39 20.17
CA VAL A 697 -10.72 6.67 19.05
C VAL A 697 -12.08 6.08 19.45
N LEU A 698 -12.15 5.33 20.56
CA LEU A 698 -13.41 4.73 21.02
C LEU A 698 -14.47 5.77 21.38
N GLN A 699 -14.07 6.92 21.94
CA GLN A 699 -15.00 8.00 22.25
C GLN A 699 -15.67 8.52 20.98
N VAL A 700 -14.90 8.84 19.93
CA VAL A 700 -15.44 9.31 18.64
C VAL A 700 -16.26 8.22 17.92
N GLU A 701 -15.81 6.96 17.93
CA GLU A 701 -16.60 5.84 17.39
C GLU A 701 -17.96 5.72 18.11
N SER A 702 -17.98 5.83 19.45
CA SER A 702 -19.22 5.74 20.24
C SER A 702 -20.20 6.91 20.04
N ARG A 703 -19.70 8.13 19.81
CA ARG A 703 -20.56 9.29 19.49
C ARG A 703 -21.16 9.18 18.10
N ARG A 704 -20.37 8.74 17.11
CA ARG A 704 -20.87 8.47 15.75
C ARG A 704 -21.98 7.42 15.75
N GLU A 705 -21.86 6.36 16.56
CA GLU A 705 -22.94 5.39 16.75
C GLU A 705 -24.18 6.02 17.40
N GLN A 706 -24.02 6.88 18.41
CA GLN A 706 -25.14 7.62 19.03
C GLN A 706 -25.85 8.54 18.03
N LEU A 707 -25.12 9.29 17.20
CA LEU A 707 -25.69 10.17 16.18
C LEU A 707 -26.43 9.38 15.11
N ASN A 708 -25.84 8.31 14.57
CA ASN A 708 -26.52 7.42 13.62
C ASN A 708 -27.85 6.88 14.19
N ASN A 709 -27.88 6.50 15.48
CA ASN A 709 -29.09 6.03 16.14
C ASN A 709 -30.17 7.12 16.33
N ILE A 710 -29.79 8.41 16.37
CA ILE A 710 -30.76 9.53 16.41
C ILE A 710 -31.44 9.70 15.05
N PHE A 711 -30.68 9.62 13.95
CA PHE A 711 -31.24 9.76 12.60
C PHE A 711 -32.08 8.54 12.18
N LEU A 712 -31.62 7.32 12.49
CA LEU A 712 -32.38 6.08 12.29
C LEU A 712 -33.59 5.94 13.23
N GLY A 713 -33.73 6.81 14.23
CA GLY A 713 -34.86 6.86 15.16
C GLY A 713 -35.98 7.83 14.74
N GLN A 714 -35.95 8.36 13.51
CA GLN A 714 -36.95 9.30 12.99
C GLN A 714 -37.70 8.80 11.73
N GLU A 715 -37.49 7.53 11.34
CA GLU A 715 -38.33 6.78 10.39
C GLU A 715 -39.40 5.94 11.11
#